data_AF-A0A943K7A8-F1
#
_entry.id   AF-A0A943K7A8-F1
#
_cell.length_a   1.000
_cell.length_b   1.000
_cell.length_c   1.000
_cell.angle_alpha   90.00
_cell.angle_beta   90.00
_cell.angle_gamma   90.00
#
_symmetry.space_group_name_H-M   'P 1'
#
loop_
_entity.id
_entity.type
_entity.pdbx_description
1 polymer ?
#
loop_
_entity_poly.entity_id
_entity_poly.type
_entity_poly.pdbx_seq_one_letter_code
_entity_poly.pdbx_strand_id
1 'polypeptide(L)'
;MRKTASILCAFALVAATAGANENVTAKAAEDTYNMPSAPICVGAAINDRDSLFLLDEEPADNALIRAEYRDGSLFVVDGEGVELFLLSQVIEAFEVADVVPVIRFDNAETGGALADFLVDKNVSDAVVLSEDAALLKELRSEAKKVSGALMYESVAAENESAFKEICAEINSSWARVALLPNDVPEDLVDYLYERAVTVWICSDGTPEENYRAILKGAHGVISEDWAQTKADLATFTTPTLTRTPFVVGHGGMPVNYQPNSLRGFIDAYEAGADALENDLHMTKDGVVVLMHGTGVYGQEANGDFIDDIAAQTTGTGKIHELTWAQLQQYRIDGYKNLPTEPILDLDTYLREFADKPIKHYMELKRQRQTDMVAPVVELVKKYGMQDRMVFITYWDNVAAELRKQMPQCSVELLVDNGSVIVNDQGFEGLLEKLNPDNLAYSPNYRTFDTDQIAELAKRGILTYSWTYGTPGEFASAYAANRYSLTTDYALWAKELENEITFSKRSVTMGTSMDESVYFKGAVSTRSGQTRNNEIFSVRIIEGDIKLIRTANGKYYADRPGKAKAVVYYDSENRFDYSTDAGSGVQSLSYRLYSSEIVEIEVQGVTPALPGGGSSAGKSDPPASQGEAGEKTGGCGAFVERRTLLCFATCAIVLWTIGRKKEMRRK
;
A
#
# COMPACT_ATOMS: atom_id res chain seq x y z
N MET A 1 26.23 -6.99 17.97
CA MET A 1 27.21 -5.86 17.93
C MET A 1 27.80 -5.64 16.52
N ARG A 2 27.02 -5.78 15.44
CA ARG A 2 27.49 -5.59 14.05
C ARG A 2 26.55 -4.77 13.14
N LYS A 3 25.54 -4.10 13.70
CA LYS A 3 24.69 -3.11 13.02
C LYS A 3 24.87 -1.79 13.76
N THR A 4 25.97 -1.06 13.52
CA THR A 4 26.13 0.26 14.16
C THR A 4 27.00 1.15 13.27
N ALA A 5 26.35 2.16 12.70
CA ALA A 5 26.82 3.17 11.73
C ALA A 5 27.04 2.66 10.30
N SER A 6 26.00 2.62 9.47
CA SER A 6 26.08 2.39 8.02
C SER A 6 26.13 3.71 7.27
N ILE A 7 25.19 4.62 7.57
CA ILE A 7 25.05 5.94 6.96
C ILE A 7 26.18 6.86 7.45
N LEU A 8 26.43 6.90 8.77
CA LEU A 8 27.57 7.64 9.33
C LEU A 8 28.92 7.13 8.79
N CYS A 9 29.06 5.82 8.54
CA CYS A 9 30.25 5.26 7.93
C CYS A 9 30.34 5.53 6.43
N ALA A 10 29.22 5.53 5.69
CA ALA A 10 29.18 5.92 4.28
C ALA A 10 29.65 7.37 4.11
N PHE A 11 29.10 8.31 4.90
CA PHE A 11 29.56 9.70 4.90
C PHE A 11 31.03 9.86 5.34
N ALA A 12 31.51 9.03 6.27
CA ALA A 12 32.91 9.04 6.69
C ALA A 12 33.87 8.37 5.68
N LEU A 13 33.41 7.41 4.88
CA LEU A 13 34.21 6.74 3.83
C LEU A 13 34.36 7.58 2.57
N VAL A 14 33.44 8.51 2.31
CA VAL A 14 33.42 9.33 1.09
C VAL A 14 34.52 10.41 1.03
N ALA A 15 35.37 10.53 2.05
CA ALA A 15 36.58 11.35 1.99
C ALA A 15 37.84 10.62 1.43
N ALA A 16 37.74 9.34 1.04
CA ALA A 16 38.91 8.63 0.52
C ALA A 16 38.56 7.46 -0.42
N THR A 17 38.20 7.75 -1.67
CA THR A 17 38.72 7.12 -2.93
C THR A 17 37.72 7.26 -4.06
N ALA A 18 38.16 7.81 -5.19
CA ALA A 18 37.46 7.71 -6.47
C ALA A 18 37.88 6.41 -7.20
N GLY A 19 36.89 5.63 -7.64
CA GLY A 19 37.04 4.59 -8.67
C GLY A 19 36.91 3.14 -8.18
N ALA A 20 35.78 2.51 -8.47
CA ALA A 20 35.63 1.33 -9.35
C ALA A 20 34.25 0.70 -9.16
N ASN A 21 33.54 0.46 -10.28
CA ASN A 21 32.35 -0.38 -10.36
C ASN A 21 32.66 -1.80 -9.90
N GLU A 22 31.85 -2.35 -9.01
CA GLU A 22 31.58 -3.80 -8.93
C GLU A 22 30.27 -4.03 -8.14
N ASN A 23 29.34 -4.78 -8.74
CA ASN A 23 28.03 -5.11 -8.17
C ASN A 23 28.19 -5.89 -6.86
N VAL A 24 27.58 -5.40 -5.78
CA VAL A 24 27.52 -6.10 -4.49
C VAL A 24 26.07 -6.40 -4.16
N THR A 25 25.65 -7.64 -4.34
CA THR A 25 24.35 -8.13 -3.88
C THR A 25 24.39 -8.40 -2.38
N ALA A 26 23.62 -7.64 -1.60
CA ALA A 26 23.42 -7.88 -0.17
C ALA A 26 22.27 -8.88 0.03
N LYS A 27 22.56 -9.98 0.74
CA LYS A 27 21.54 -10.92 1.23
C LYS A 27 20.80 -10.30 2.41
N ALA A 28 19.47 -10.20 2.31
CA ALA A 28 18.59 -9.84 3.41
C ALA A 28 18.79 -10.76 4.62
N ALA A 29 18.82 -10.16 5.81
CA ALA A 29 18.78 -10.87 7.07
C ALA A 29 17.32 -11.26 7.36
N GLU A 30 17.08 -12.53 7.69
CA GLU A 30 15.81 -13.01 8.24
C GLU A 30 15.58 -12.36 9.60
N ASP A 31 14.88 -11.22 9.63
CA ASP A 31 14.21 -10.71 10.81
C ASP A 31 12.71 -11.01 10.61
N THR A 32 12.19 -12.04 11.28
CA THR A 32 10.76 -12.40 11.24
C THR A 32 9.95 -11.30 11.93
N TYR A 33 9.53 -10.29 11.17
CA TYR A 33 8.49 -9.37 11.57
C TYR A 33 7.18 -10.16 11.65
N ASN A 34 6.58 -10.21 12.84
CA ASN A 34 5.13 -10.45 12.97
C ASN A 34 4.44 -9.24 12.32
N MET A 35 4.37 -9.21 11.00
CA MET A 35 3.67 -8.15 10.28
C MET A 35 2.19 -8.22 10.66
N PRO A 36 1.55 -7.08 10.91
CA PRO A 36 0.11 -6.99 10.88
C PRO A 36 -0.42 -7.50 9.51
N SER A 37 -1.74 -7.65 9.44
CA SER A 37 -2.51 -7.33 8.23
C SER A 37 -1.79 -6.42 7.22
N ALA A 38 -1.85 -6.75 5.93
CA ALA A 38 -1.10 -6.24 4.76
C ALA A 38 -0.13 -5.07 4.96
N PRO A 39 1.08 -5.16 4.36
CA PRO A 39 2.15 -4.21 4.65
C PRO A 39 1.72 -2.76 4.41
N ILE A 40 1.87 -1.95 5.46
CA ILE A 40 1.87 -0.49 5.39
C ILE A 40 3.32 -0.09 5.50
N CYS A 41 3.87 0.51 4.46
CA CYS A 41 5.25 1.00 4.51
C CYS A 41 5.32 2.28 5.36
N VAL A 42 6.38 2.44 6.15
CA VAL A 42 6.63 3.64 6.94
C VAL A 42 7.86 4.35 6.38
N GLY A 43 7.60 5.49 5.75
CA GLY A 43 8.62 6.34 5.15
C GLY A 43 9.05 7.48 6.06
N ALA A 44 10.33 7.86 5.97
CA ALA A 44 10.88 9.02 6.66
C ALA A 44 10.77 10.28 5.79
N ALA A 45 10.26 11.38 6.34
CA ALA A 45 10.42 12.72 5.77
C ALA A 45 11.76 13.30 6.25
N ILE A 46 12.72 13.47 5.34
CA ILE A 46 14.06 13.97 5.68
C ILE A 46 14.09 15.48 5.47
N ASN A 47 14.12 16.21 6.59
CA ASN A 47 14.08 17.68 6.60
C ASN A 47 15.40 18.30 7.09
N ASP A 48 16.35 17.52 7.58
CA ASP A 48 17.63 18.02 8.07
C ASP A 48 18.70 16.92 8.08
N ARG A 49 19.91 17.24 8.57
CA ARG A 49 20.98 16.24 8.68
C ARG A 49 20.73 15.22 9.79
N ASP A 50 20.07 15.62 10.87
CA ASP A 50 19.87 14.76 12.04
C ASP A 50 18.87 13.63 11.72
N SER A 51 17.80 13.94 11.01
CA SER A 51 16.84 12.97 10.47
C SER A 51 17.50 11.99 9.50
N LEU A 52 18.44 12.44 8.67
CA LEU A 52 19.21 11.52 7.81
C LEU A 52 20.08 10.55 8.62
N PHE A 53 20.69 11.00 9.70
CA PHE A 53 21.49 10.14 10.58
C PHE A 53 20.61 9.22 11.45
N LEU A 54 19.40 9.63 11.78
CA LEU A 54 18.45 8.85 12.57
C LEU A 54 18.09 7.52 11.89
N LEU A 55 18.15 7.44 10.56
CA LEU A 55 17.93 6.20 9.80
C LEU A 55 18.86 5.04 10.20
N ASP A 56 20.06 5.31 10.75
CA ASP A 56 20.96 4.26 11.27
C ASP A 56 20.43 3.61 12.56
N GLU A 57 19.70 4.36 13.39
CA GLU A 57 19.14 3.89 14.66
C GLU A 57 17.69 3.41 14.49
N GLU A 58 16.95 4.12 13.65
CA GLU A 58 15.54 3.90 13.35
C GLU A 58 15.34 3.76 11.84
N PRO A 59 15.54 2.55 11.26
CA PRO A 59 15.34 2.33 9.83
C PRO A 59 13.92 2.67 9.39
N ALA A 60 13.79 3.27 8.22
CA ALA A 60 12.53 3.49 7.51
C ALA A 60 12.49 2.63 6.24
N ASP A 61 11.31 2.34 5.72
CA ASP A 61 11.16 1.55 4.49
C ASP A 61 11.60 2.33 3.25
N ASN A 62 11.28 3.62 3.23
CA ASN A 62 11.67 4.57 2.22
C ASN A 62 11.92 5.95 2.86
N ALA A 63 12.55 6.86 2.12
CA ALA A 63 12.85 8.19 2.63
C ALA A 63 12.61 9.26 1.57
N LEU A 64 11.73 10.20 1.90
CA LEU A 64 11.44 11.40 1.13
C LEU A 64 12.54 12.43 1.35
N ILE A 65 13.24 12.75 0.27
CA ILE A 65 14.29 13.76 0.19
C ILE A 65 13.94 14.77 -0.91
N ARG A 66 14.31 16.03 -0.71
CA ARG A 66 14.13 17.08 -1.72
C ARG A 66 15.44 17.34 -2.46
N ALA A 67 15.43 17.21 -3.78
CA ALA A 67 16.57 17.48 -4.64
C ALA A 67 16.51 18.88 -5.25
N GLU A 68 17.65 19.55 -5.36
CA GLU A 68 17.80 20.79 -6.09
C GLU A 68 19.09 20.80 -6.91
N TYR A 69 19.00 21.22 -8.17
CA TYR A 69 20.16 21.39 -9.03
C TYR A 69 20.77 22.78 -8.88
N ARG A 70 22.06 22.85 -8.56
CA ARG A 70 22.82 24.09 -8.41
C ARG A 70 24.25 23.89 -8.88
N ASP A 71 24.78 24.87 -9.61
CA ASP A 71 26.21 24.94 -10.00
C ASP A 71 26.76 23.62 -10.59
N GLY A 72 25.95 22.91 -11.39
CA GLY A 72 26.38 21.67 -12.04
C GLY A 72 26.21 20.39 -11.22
N SER A 73 25.60 20.45 -10.04
CA SER A 73 25.44 19.32 -9.12
C SER A 73 24.03 19.23 -8.54
N LEU A 74 23.59 18.02 -8.18
CA LEU A 74 22.36 17.77 -7.45
C LEU A 74 22.62 17.65 -5.96
N PHE A 75 21.90 18.44 -5.18
CA PHE A 75 21.97 18.45 -3.72
C PHE A 75 20.66 17.98 -3.13
N VAL A 76 20.75 17.26 -2.01
CA VAL A 76 19.63 17.10 -1.09
C VAL A 76 19.57 18.34 -0.20
N VAL A 77 18.39 18.96 -0.15
CA VAL A 77 18.13 20.19 0.60
C VAL A 77 17.04 19.99 1.63
N ASP A 78 17.02 20.83 2.66
CA ASP A 78 15.89 20.90 3.59
C ASP A 78 14.68 21.67 3.02
N GLY A 79 13.65 21.83 3.86
CA GLY A 79 12.45 22.61 3.53
C GLY A 79 12.71 24.09 3.23
N GLU A 80 13.82 24.65 3.73
CA GLU A 80 14.24 26.04 3.45
C GLU A 80 15.19 26.14 2.24
N GLY A 81 15.58 25.01 1.65
CA GLY A 81 16.51 24.94 0.52
C GLY A 81 17.99 24.97 0.93
N VAL A 82 18.32 24.78 2.22
CA VAL A 82 19.71 24.67 2.69
C VAL A 82 20.27 23.32 2.27
N GLU A 83 21.50 23.33 1.75
CA GLU A 83 22.20 22.13 1.35
C GLU A 83 22.51 21.21 2.54
N LEU A 84 22.04 19.97 2.46
CA LEU A 84 22.37 18.92 3.41
C LEU A 84 23.59 18.13 2.91
N PHE A 85 23.49 17.49 1.75
CA PHE A 85 24.51 16.65 1.12
C PHE A 85 24.36 16.59 -0.40
N LEU A 86 25.35 16.06 -1.12
CA LEU A 86 25.19 15.71 -2.53
C LEU A 86 24.22 14.53 -2.67
N LEU A 87 23.36 14.56 -3.68
CA LEU A 87 22.40 13.49 -3.95
C LEU A 87 23.08 12.12 -4.10
N SER A 88 24.22 12.07 -4.81
CA SER A 88 24.96 10.82 -4.99
C SER A 88 25.39 10.17 -3.67
N GLN A 89 25.76 10.98 -2.67
CA GLN A 89 26.19 10.48 -1.37
C GLN A 89 25.00 9.93 -0.57
N VAL A 90 23.84 10.59 -0.69
CA VAL A 90 22.61 10.15 -0.01
C VAL A 90 22.10 8.85 -0.61
N ILE A 91 22.10 8.71 -1.93
CA ILE A 91 21.70 7.46 -2.62
C ILE A 91 22.60 6.29 -2.21
N GLU A 92 23.93 6.49 -2.20
CA GLU A 92 24.87 5.46 -1.71
C GLU A 92 24.62 5.09 -0.24
N ALA A 93 24.30 6.07 0.61
CA ALA A 93 23.99 5.81 2.01
C ALA A 93 22.69 5.03 2.20
N PHE A 94 21.66 5.34 1.41
CA PHE A 94 20.37 4.65 1.43
C PHE A 94 20.47 3.20 0.95
N GLU A 95 21.29 2.93 -0.07
CA GLU A 95 21.57 1.56 -0.52
C GLU A 95 22.16 0.71 0.61
N VAL A 96 23.12 1.26 1.37
CA VAL A 96 23.73 0.55 2.51
C VAL A 96 22.73 0.34 3.66
N ALA A 97 21.77 1.24 3.82
CA ALA A 97 20.77 1.21 4.87
C ALA A 97 19.50 0.42 4.51
N ASP A 98 19.38 -0.09 3.28
CA ASP A 98 18.17 -0.73 2.72
C ASP A 98 16.93 0.19 2.78
N VAL A 99 17.13 1.47 2.44
CA VAL A 99 16.07 2.49 2.38
C VAL A 99 15.82 2.86 0.93
N VAL A 100 14.56 2.79 0.48
CA VAL A 100 14.21 3.19 -0.90
C VAL A 100 14.18 4.72 -1.00
N PRO A 101 14.96 5.35 -1.91
CA PRO A 101 14.91 6.80 -2.10
C PRO A 101 13.60 7.25 -2.75
N VAL A 102 12.94 8.24 -2.14
CA VAL A 102 11.82 9.00 -2.72
C VAL A 102 12.31 10.42 -2.98
N ILE A 103 12.61 10.75 -4.24
CA ILE A 103 13.33 11.97 -4.62
C ILE A 103 12.35 13.00 -5.17
N ARG A 104 12.04 14.02 -4.37
CA ARG A 104 11.22 15.16 -4.77
C ARG A 104 12.03 16.16 -5.60
N PHE A 105 11.42 16.68 -6.66
CA PHE A 105 11.94 17.81 -7.44
C PHE A 105 10.81 18.77 -7.81
N ASP A 106 11.10 20.07 -7.88
CA ASP A 106 10.05 21.10 -7.97
C ASP A 106 10.10 21.96 -9.26
N ASN A 107 11.09 21.75 -10.13
CA ASN A 107 11.24 22.55 -11.35
C ASN A 107 11.93 21.77 -12.47
N ALA A 108 11.79 22.28 -13.71
CA ALA A 108 12.31 21.63 -14.91
C ALA A 108 13.84 21.49 -14.94
N GLU A 109 14.60 22.46 -14.40
CA GLU A 109 16.06 22.41 -14.38
C GLU A 109 16.55 21.27 -13.48
N THR A 110 16.02 21.18 -12.25
CA THR A 110 16.28 20.04 -11.36
C THR A 110 15.78 18.73 -11.98
N GLY A 111 14.60 18.73 -12.60
CA GLY A 111 14.01 17.54 -13.23
C GLY A 111 14.90 16.95 -14.32
N GLY A 112 15.39 17.78 -15.25
CA GLY A 112 16.31 17.33 -16.31
C GLY A 112 17.64 16.83 -15.76
N ALA A 113 18.24 17.56 -14.82
CA ALA A 113 19.49 17.12 -14.19
C ALA A 113 19.33 15.81 -13.41
N LEU A 114 18.19 15.62 -12.73
CA LEU A 114 17.86 14.39 -12.02
C LEU A 114 17.64 13.23 -12.99
N ALA A 115 16.96 13.45 -14.12
CA ALA A 115 16.80 12.44 -15.17
C ALA A 115 18.16 11.96 -15.68
N ASP A 116 19.05 12.90 -16.06
CA ASP A 116 20.42 12.60 -16.50
C ASP A 116 21.18 11.82 -15.43
N PHE A 117 21.12 12.25 -14.16
CA PHE A 117 21.77 11.55 -13.06
C PHE A 117 21.28 10.10 -12.91
N LEU A 118 19.96 9.87 -12.93
CA LEU A 118 19.38 8.53 -12.77
C LEU A 118 19.75 7.62 -13.95
N VAL A 119 19.78 8.14 -15.17
CA VAL A 119 20.18 7.40 -16.37
C VAL A 119 21.68 7.09 -16.33
N ASP A 120 22.53 8.09 -16.09
CA ASP A 120 23.99 7.95 -16.07
C ASP A 120 24.47 7.01 -14.96
N LYS A 121 23.80 7.01 -13.82
CA LYS A 121 24.08 6.12 -12.70
C LYS A 121 23.34 4.78 -12.79
N ASN A 122 22.49 4.59 -13.79
CA ASN A 122 21.65 3.41 -13.97
C ASN A 122 20.84 3.06 -12.70
N VAL A 123 20.26 4.07 -12.07
CA VAL A 123 19.39 3.89 -10.90
C VAL A 123 18.04 3.35 -11.35
N SER A 124 17.65 2.19 -10.82
CA SER A 124 16.33 1.58 -11.06
C SER A 124 15.47 1.50 -9.80
N ASP A 125 16.09 1.48 -8.62
CA ASP A 125 15.40 1.36 -7.34
C ASP A 125 15.25 2.71 -6.65
N ALA A 126 14.38 3.54 -7.20
CA ALA A 126 14.02 4.84 -6.65
C ALA A 126 12.59 5.21 -7.06
N VAL A 127 11.97 6.11 -6.30
CA VAL A 127 10.70 6.75 -6.65
C VAL A 127 10.98 8.24 -6.87
N VAL A 128 10.65 8.79 -8.03
CA VAL A 128 10.71 10.24 -8.25
C VAL A 128 9.33 10.86 -7.99
N LEU A 129 9.32 12.00 -7.30
CA LEU A 129 8.13 12.67 -6.80
C LEU A 129 8.10 14.12 -7.29
N SER A 130 6.94 14.61 -7.69
CA SER A 130 6.70 16.01 -8.03
C SER A 130 5.25 16.36 -7.68
N GLU A 131 4.96 17.65 -7.47
CA GLU A 131 3.59 18.17 -7.42
C GLU A 131 3.05 18.53 -8.81
N ASP A 132 3.95 18.69 -9.79
CA ASP A 132 3.61 18.98 -11.17
C ASP A 132 3.63 17.68 -12.01
N ALA A 133 2.45 17.28 -12.46
CA ALA A 133 2.21 16.10 -13.28
C ALA A 133 2.94 16.14 -14.64
N ALA A 134 3.13 17.31 -15.24
CA ALA A 134 3.83 17.47 -16.51
C ALA A 134 5.34 17.30 -16.32
N LEU A 135 5.91 17.93 -15.28
CA LEU A 135 7.33 17.76 -14.93
C LEU A 135 7.66 16.31 -14.57
N LEU A 136 6.77 15.64 -13.82
CA LEU A 136 6.93 14.23 -13.49
C LEU A 136 7.00 13.37 -14.75
N LYS A 137 6.07 13.59 -15.69
CA LYS A 137 6.00 12.86 -16.94
C LYS A 137 7.23 13.09 -17.82
N GLU A 138 7.73 14.32 -17.87
CA GLU A 138 8.94 14.69 -18.61
C GLU A 138 10.14 13.90 -18.10
N LEU A 139 10.43 13.99 -16.79
CA LEU A 139 11.52 13.23 -16.16
C LEU A 139 11.36 11.73 -16.40
N ARG A 140 10.17 11.18 -16.19
CA ARG A 140 9.89 9.74 -16.33
C ARG A 140 10.01 9.23 -17.76
N SER A 141 9.77 10.10 -18.74
CA SER A 141 9.94 9.75 -20.16
C SER A 141 11.41 9.52 -20.52
N GLU A 142 12.32 10.14 -19.80
CA GLU A 142 13.78 9.99 -19.93
C GLU A 142 14.29 8.88 -18.98
N ALA A 143 14.06 9.02 -17.68
CA ALA A 143 14.45 8.07 -16.65
C ALA A 143 13.39 6.99 -16.44
N LYS A 144 13.23 6.08 -17.42
CA LYS A 144 12.17 5.05 -17.42
C LYS A 144 12.32 3.97 -16.36
N LYS A 145 13.52 3.74 -15.85
CA LYS A 145 13.83 2.65 -14.91
C LYS A 145 13.34 2.86 -13.48
N VAL A 146 13.04 4.09 -13.05
CA VAL A 146 12.57 4.40 -11.69
C VAL A 146 11.04 4.36 -11.58
N SER A 147 10.47 4.42 -10.39
CA SER A 147 9.02 4.61 -10.18
C SER A 147 8.66 6.10 -10.18
N GLY A 148 7.39 6.44 -10.44
CA GLY A 148 6.87 7.80 -10.31
C GLY A 148 5.82 7.92 -9.22
N ALA A 149 5.78 9.06 -8.55
CA ALA A 149 4.77 9.43 -7.56
C ALA A 149 4.33 10.88 -7.78
N LEU A 150 3.04 11.16 -7.58
CA LEU A 150 2.49 12.51 -7.65
C LEU A 150 2.10 12.97 -6.23
N MET A 151 2.58 14.13 -5.83
CA MET A 151 2.32 14.72 -4.51
C MET A 151 1.21 15.74 -4.61
N TYR A 152 0.33 15.74 -3.61
CA TYR A 152 -0.68 16.76 -3.42
C TYR A 152 -0.50 17.41 -2.05
N GLU A 153 -0.27 18.73 -1.99
CA GLU A 153 -0.25 19.46 -0.71
C GLU A 153 -1.66 19.72 -0.17
N SER A 154 -2.63 19.85 -1.08
CA SER A 154 -4.05 19.96 -0.75
C SER A 154 -4.87 19.32 -1.86
N VAL A 155 -6.03 18.77 -1.52
CA VAL A 155 -6.91 18.11 -2.49
C VAL A 155 -8.33 18.63 -2.34
N ALA A 156 -8.88 19.18 -3.43
CA ALA A 156 -10.30 19.54 -3.52
C ALA A 156 -11.14 18.29 -3.87
N ALA A 157 -11.11 17.29 -2.99
CA ALA A 157 -11.73 15.97 -3.17
C ALA A 157 -13.19 15.95 -2.69
N GLU A 158 -14.04 16.81 -3.24
CA GLU A 158 -15.41 16.99 -2.71
C GLU A 158 -16.42 15.96 -3.22
N ASN A 159 -16.12 15.25 -4.31
CA ASN A 159 -17.02 14.31 -4.96
C ASN A 159 -16.28 13.35 -5.91
N GLU A 160 -16.98 12.34 -6.40
CA GLU A 160 -16.44 11.30 -7.29
C GLU A 160 -15.86 11.84 -8.61
N SER A 161 -16.37 12.98 -9.13
CA SER A 161 -15.80 13.60 -10.32
C SER A 161 -14.37 14.09 -10.07
N ALA A 162 -14.11 14.67 -8.91
CA ALA A 162 -12.76 15.06 -8.51
C ALA A 162 -11.86 13.83 -8.36
N PHE A 163 -12.37 12.73 -7.78
CA PHE A 163 -11.59 11.50 -7.62
C PHE A 163 -11.16 10.91 -8.97
N LYS A 164 -12.07 10.96 -9.96
CA LYS A 164 -11.80 10.55 -11.35
C LYS A 164 -10.68 11.37 -11.99
N GLU A 165 -10.71 12.69 -11.82
CA GLU A 165 -9.70 13.60 -12.37
C GLU A 165 -8.32 13.34 -11.74
N ILE A 166 -8.27 13.19 -10.42
CA ILE A 166 -7.05 12.85 -9.67
C ILE A 166 -6.47 11.51 -10.15
N CYS A 167 -7.29 10.45 -10.23
CA CYS A 167 -6.84 9.14 -10.71
C CYS A 167 -6.30 9.18 -12.15
N ALA A 168 -6.98 9.94 -13.03
CA ALA A 168 -6.57 10.12 -14.41
C ALA A 168 -5.23 10.88 -14.54
N GLU A 169 -5.03 11.90 -13.71
CA GLU A 169 -3.79 12.70 -13.66
C GLU A 169 -2.60 11.87 -13.17
N ILE A 170 -2.77 11.12 -12.09
CA ILE A 170 -1.75 10.20 -11.54
C ILE A 170 -1.30 9.22 -12.63
N ASN A 171 -2.24 8.52 -13.26
CA ASN A 171 -1.91 7.57 -14.32
C ASN A 171 -1.26 8.25 -15.54
N SER A 172 -1.80 9.39 -15.98
CA SER A 172 -1.33 10.10 -17.17
C SER A 172 0.06 10.74 -17.02
N SER A 173 0.48 10.99 -15.78
CA SER A 173 1.80 11.51 -15.40
C SER A 173 2.86 10.42 -15.19
N TRP A 174 2.49 9.15 -15.42
CA TRP A 174 3.34 7.98 -15.17
C TRP A 174 3.69 7.77 -13.68
N ALA A 175 2.82 8.25 -12.79
CA ALA A 175 2.87 7.97 -11.36
C ALA A 175 2.08 6.70 -11.00
N ARG A 176 2.62 5.90 -10.08
CA ARG A 176 1.90 4.78 -9.44
C ARG A 176 1.33 5.14 -8.08
N VAL A 177 1.99 6.11 -7.45
CA VAL A 177 1.72 6.51 -6.08
C VAL A 177 1.12 7.90 -6.06
N ALA A 178 0.08 8.08 -5.26
CA ALA A 178 -0.37 9.39 -4.79
C ALA A 178 0.15 9.61 -3.37
N LEU A 179 0.90 10.69 -3.14
CA LEU A 179 1.22 11.16 -1.80
C LEU A 179 0.21 12.25 -1.42
N LEU A 180 -0.66 11.94 -0.46
CA LEU A 180 -1.81 12.77 -0.07
C LEU A 180 -1.63 13.37 1.33
N PRO A 181 -2.27 14.53 1.61
CA PRO A 181 -2.36 15.05 2.97
C PRO A 181 -3.35 14.21 3.81
N ASN A 182 -3.27 14.30 5.13
CA ASN A 182 -4.07 13.47 6.03
C ASN A 182 -5.52 13.97 6.23
N ASP A 183 -5.92 15.07 5.61
CA ASP A 183 -7.28 15.61 5.69
C ASP A 183 -8.18 15.17 4.51
N VAL A 184 -7.67 14.37 3.58
CA VAL A 184 -8.46 13.78 2.48
C VAL A 184 -9.55 12.82 2.98
N PRO A 185 -10.68 12.68 2.28
CA PRO A 185 -11.72 11.70 2.64
C PRO A 185 -11.25 10.26 2.39
N GLU A 186 -11.79 9.32 3.19
CA GLU A 186 -11.56 7.86 3.04
C GLU A 186 -11.98 7.35 1.66
N ASP A 187 -13.12 7.84 1.15
CA ASP A 187 -13.64 7.48 -0.18
C ASP A 187 -12.65 7.79 -1.32
N LEU A 188 -11.78 8.81 -1.20
CA LEU A 188 -10.75 9.06 -2.20
C LEU A 188 -9.66 7.98 -2.16
N VAL A 189 -9.25 7.57 -0.96
CA VAL A 189 -8.23 6.54 -0.77
C VAL A 189 -8.72 5.21 -1.37
N ASP A 190 -9.96 4.84 -1.07
CA ASP A 190 -10.61 3.66 -1.65
C ASP A 190 -10.75 3.79 -3.17
N TYR A 191 -11.21 4.94 -3.69
CA TYR A 191 -11.38 5.15 -5.13
C TYR A 191 -10.09 4.91 -5.92
N LEU A 192 -8.96 5.40 -5.42
CA LEU A 192 -7.63 5.22 -6.02
C LEU A 192 -7.16 3.77 -5.92
N TYR A 193 -7.27 3.18 -4.73
CA TYR A 193 -6.88 1.82 -4.44
C TYR A 193 -7.58 0.79 -5.34
N GLU A 194 -8.89 0.93 -5.51
CA GLU A 194 -9.73 0.07 -6.35
C GLU A 194 -9.37 0.14 -7.86
N ARG A 195 -8.49 1.08 -8.24
CA ARG A 195 -8.00 1.31 -9.59
C ARG A 195 -6.49 1.13 -9.69
N ALA A 196 -5.89 0.32 -8.82
CA ALA A 196 -4.47 0.02 -8.86
C ALA A 196 -3.53 1.23 -8.69
N VAL A 197 -3.99 2.27 -7.97
CA VAL A 197 -3.15 3.38 -7.53
C VAL A 197 -2.78 3.20 -6.07
N THR A 198 -1.49 3.27 -5.77
CA THR A 198 -0.97 3.22 -4.41
C THR A 198 -1.17 4.55 -3.72
N VAL A 199 -1.63 4.54 -2.47
CA VAL A 199 -1.84 5.76 -1.67
C VAL A 199 -0.89 5.80 -0.49
N TRP A 200 -0.04 6.82 -0.47
CA TRP A 200 0.75 7.21 0.71
C TRP A 200 0.13 8.46 1.34
N ILE A 201 0.16 8.56 2.67
CA ILE A 201 -0.37 9.71 3.41
C ILE A 201 0.73 10.34 4.25
N CYS A 202 0.83 11.67 4.23
CA CYS A 202 1.73 12.43 5.10
C CYS A 202 1.25 12.43 6.55
N SER A 203 2.16 12.30 7.51
CA SER A 203 1.90 12.44 8.95
C SER A 203 2.96 13.32 9.60
N ASP A 204 2.56 14.09 10.62
CA ASP A 204 3.50 14.82 11.49
C ASP A 204 4.15 13.89 12.54
N GLY A 205 3.78 12.61 12.54
CA GLY A 205 4.31 11.59 13.44
C GLY A 205 3.61 11.53 14.80
N THR A 206 2.64 12.41 15.08
CA THR A 206 1.81 12.28 16.27
C THR A 206 0.94 11.01 16.21
N PRO A 207 0.60 10.39 17.35
CA PRO A 207 -0.28 9.22 17.36
C PRO A 207 -1.64 9.51 16.70
N GLU A 208 -2.20 10.71 16.87
CA GLU A 208 -3.46 11.07 16.20
C GLU A 208 -3.35 10.93 14.67
N GLU A 209 -2.35 11.57 14.08
CA GLU A 209 -2.19 11.61 12.63
C GLU A 209 -1.73 10.26 12.07
N ASN A 210 -0.89 9.52 12.80
CA ASN A 210 -0.49 8.16 12.44
C ASN A 210 -1.70 7.22 12.35
N TYR A 211 -2.54 7.19 13.40
CA TYR A 211 -3.74 6.36 13.40
C TYR A 211 -4.75 6.83 12.34
N ARG A 212 -4.92 8.13 12.13
CA ARG A 212 -5.78 8.68 11.08
C ARG A 212 -5.33 8.21 9.69
N ALA A 213 -4.04 8.24 9.39
CA ALA A 213 -3.50 7.78 8.12
C ALA A 213 -3.68 6.26 7.94
N ILE A 214 -3.30 5.46 8.94
CA ILE A 214 -3.40 4.00 8.92
C ILE A 214 -4.84 3.53 8.74
N LEU A 215 -5.78 4.08 9.54
CA LEU A 215 -7.17 3.66 9.57
C LEU A 215 -8.01 4.18 8.40
N LYS A 216 -7.48 5.11 7.61
CA LYS A 216 -8.06 5.52 6.33
C LYS A 216 -7.66 4.60 5.17
N GLY A 217 -6.86 3.56 5.43
CA GLY A 217 -6.46 2.59 4.43
C GLY A 217 -5.16 2.90 3.70
N ALA A 218 -4.35 3.87 4.17
CA ALA A 218 -3.06 4.19 3.57
C ALA A 218 -2.19 2.94 3.35
N HIS A 219 -1.54 2.86 2.20
CA HIS A 219 -0.56 1.81 1.86
C HIS A 219 0.84 2.17 2.35
N GLY A 220 1.06 3.45 2.64
CA GLY A 220 2.26 3.97 3.26
C GLY A 220 2.00 5.24 4.03
N VAL A 221 2.80 5.48 5.06
CA VAL A 221 2.78 6.72 5.84
C VAL A 221 4.15 7.36 5.74
N ILE A 222 4.24 8.56 5.16
CA ILE A 222 5.47 9.35 5.13
C ILE A 222 5.43 10.30 6.32
N SER A 223 6.38 10.15 7.26
CA SER A 223 6.30 10.77 8.58
C SER A 223 7.58 11.51 8.97
N GLU A 224 7.42 12.65 9.65
CA GLU A 224 8.53 13.36 10.29
C GLU A 224 9.06 12.62 11.53
N ASP A 225 8.19 11.93 12.28
CA ASP A 225 8.55 11.01 13.36
C ASP A 225 8.11 9.58 13.00
N TRP A 226 8.85 8.98 12.06
CA TRP A 226 8.58 7.61 11.60
C TRP A 226 8.87 6.56 12.67
N ALA A 227 9.69 6.87 13.68
CA ALA A 227 9.91 5.97 14.81
C ALA A 227 8.62 5.82 15.63
N GLN A 228 7.94 6.92 15.92
CA GLN A 228 6.61 6.90 16.55
C GLN A 228 5.57 6.24 15.63
N THR A 229 5.57 6.51 14.32
CA THR A 229 4.66 5.84 13.38
C THR A 229 4.84 4.32 13.36
N LYS A 230 6.08 3.81 13.36
CA LYS A 230 6.36 2.37 13.51
C LYS A 230 5.86 1.82 14.84
N ALA A 231 6.05 2.57 15.93
CA ALA A 231 5.57 2.17 17.25
C ALA A 231 4.03 2.07 17.28
N ASP A 232 3.32 3.01 16.67
CA ASP A 232 1.86 3.01 16.55
C ASP A 232 1.36 1.85 15.66
N LEU A 233 2.01 1.61 14.52
CA LEU A 233 1.72 0.48 13.64
C LEU A 233 1.94 -0.87 14.36
N ALA A 234 2.97 -1.00 15.18
CA ALA A 234 3.25 -2.20 15.97
C ALA A 234 2.16 -2.51 17.02
N THR A 235 1.28 -1.55 17.32
CA THR A 235 0.16 -1.76 18.25
C THR A 235 -0.99 -2.59 17.64
N PHE A 236 -1.01 -2.78 16.32
CA PHE A 236 -1.97 -3.59 15.57
C PHE A 236 -1.62 -5.08 15.64
N THR A 237 -1.70 -5.66 16.85
CA THR A 237 -1.23 -7.02 17.15
C THR A 237 -2.20 -8.16 16.76
N THR A 238 -3.39 -7.81 16.29
CA THR A 238 -4.43 -8.75 15.85
C THR A 238 -4.65 -8.51 14.36
N PRO A 239 -4.94 -9.56 13.54
CA PRO A 239 -5.36 -9.36 12.16
C PRO A 239 -6.41 -8.24 12.09
N THR A 240 -6.10 -7.16 11.40
CA THR A 240 -6.89 -5.93 11.38
C THR A 240 -7.23 -5.58 9.94
N LEU A 241 -8.45 -5.17 9.66
CA LEU A 241 -8.74 -4.53 8.38
C LEU A 241 -8.49 -3.04 8.56
N THR A 242 -7.39 -2.57 7.99
CA THR A 242 -7.08 -1.13 7.83
C THR A 242 -7.72 -0.55 6.57
N ARG A 243 -8.14 -1.43 5.66
CA ARG A 243 -8.89 -1.17 4.44
C ARG A 243 -9.78 -2.37 4.14
N THR A 244 -10.85 -2.20 3.38
CA THR A 244 -11.66 -3.34 2.92
C THR A 244 -10.85 -4.16 1.89
N PRO A 245 -10.62 -5.48 2.09
CA PRO A 245 -9.96 -6.32 1.08
C PRO A 245 -10.74 -6.32 -0.23
N PHE A 246 -10.04 -6.18 -1.36
CA PHE A 246 -10.65 -6.02 -2.68
C PHE A 246 -10.91 -7.38 -3.33
N VAL A 247 -12.18 -7.76 -3.51
CA VAL A 247 -12.58 -9.08 -4.00
C VAL A 247 -12.93 -9.01 -5.47
N VAL A 248 -12.20 -9.75 -6.29
CA VAL A 248 -12.37 -9.77 -7.74
C VAL A 248 -12.99 -11.10 -8.18
N GLY A 249 -14.13 -11.05 -8.86
CA GLY A 249 -14.79 -12.24 -9.42
C GLY A 249 -14.09 -12.71 -10.69
N HIS A 250 -13.31 -13.79 -10.57
CA HIS A 250 -12.51 -14.37 -11.66
C HIS A 250 -13.39 -15.00 -12.74
N GLY A 251 -13.40 -14.42 -13.95
CA GLY A 251 -14.34 -14.80 -15.01
C GLY A 251 -15.82 -14.75 -14.57
N GLY A 252 -16.17 -13.94 -13.56
CA GLY A 252 -17.51 -13.88 -12.96
C GLY A 252 -17.63 -14.75 -11.70
N MET A 253 -18.54 -15.74 -11.71
CA MET A 253 -18.80 -16.67 -10.60
C MET A 253 -18.76 -18.14 -11.07
N PRO A 254 -17.57 -18.69 -11.37
CA PRO A 254 -17.40 -20.03 -11.94
C PRO A 254 -17.94 -21.17 -11.07
N VAL A 255 -18.19 -20.94 -9.78
CA VAL A 255 -18.86 -21.91 -8.90
C VAL A 255 -20.32 -22.17 -9.28
N ASN A 256 -21.01 -21.18 -9.86
CA ASN A 256 -22.44 -21.25 -10.18
C ASN A 256 -22.72 -21.32 -11.69
N TYR A 257 -21.85 -20.72 -12.51
CA TYR A 257 -22.04 -20.56 -13.95
C TYR A 257 -20.76 -20.87 -14.72
N GLN A 258 -20.87 -21.09 -16.04
CA GLN A 258 -19.66 -21.20 -16.87
C GLN A 258 -18.84 -19.89 -16.74
N PRO A 259 -17.49 -19.96 -16.67
CA PRO A 259 -16.65 -18.77 -16.62
C PRO A 259 -16.84 -17.91 -17.87
N ASN A 260 -16.65 -16.59 -17.74
CA ASN A 260 -16.84 -15.59 -18.79
C ASN A 260 -18.27 -15.55 -19.40
N SER A 261 -19.27 -16.06 -18.67
CA SER A 261 -20.68 -15.96 -19.07
C SER A 261 -21.34 -14.73 -18.48
N LEU A 262 -22.33 -14.17 -19.18
CA LEU A 262 -23.08 -13.00 -18.70
C LEU A 262 -23.75 -13.26 -17.35
N ARG A 263 -24.29 -14.47 -17.15
CA ARG A 263 -24.92 -14.88 -15.89
C ARG A 263 -23.91 -14.97 -14.75
N GLY A 264 -22.72 -15.51 -15.01
CA GLY A 264 -21.64 -15.53 -14.02
C GLY A 264 -21.22 -14.13 -13.58
N PHE A 265 -21.14 -13.17 -14.50
CA PHE A 265 -20.83 -11.78 -14.17
C PHE A 265 -21.92 -11.08 -13.38
N ILE A 266 -23.20 -11.29 -13.75
CA ILE A 266 -24.33 -10.74 -13.00
C ILE A 266 -24.35 -11.31 -11.58
N ASP A 267 -24.15 -12.62 -11.43
CA ASP A 267 -24.12 -13.29 -10.12
C ASP A 267 -22.96 -12.79 -9.24
N ALA A 268 -21.77 -12.58 -9.81
CA ALA A 268 -20.66 -11.98 -9.07
C ALA A 268 -20.95 -10.55 -8.60
N TYR A 269 -21.55 -9.72 -9.45
CA TYR A 269 -22.01 -8.38 -9.08
C TYR A 269 -23.05 -8.43 -7.94
N GLU A 270 -24.07 -9.29 -8.07
CA GLU A 270 -25.13 -9.47 -7.05
C GLU A 270 -24.62 -10.12 -5.74
N ALA A 271 -23.47 -10.80 -5.80
CA ALA A 271 -22.76 -11.32 -4.65
C ALA A 271 -21.88 -10.27 -3.93
N GLY A 272 -21.72 -9.07 -4.51
CA GLY A 272 -20.93 -7.98 -3.92
C GLY A 272 -19.44 -8.08 -4.21
N ALA A 273 -19.06 -8.66 -5.35
CA ALA A 273 -17.68 -8.53 -5.86
C ALA A 273 -17.36 -7.04 -6.12
N ASP A 274 -16.14 -6.62 -5.77
CA ASP A 274 -15.70 -5.24 -5.98
C ASP A 274 -15.37 -4.99 -7.46
N ALA A 275 -14.84 -6.02 -8.13
CA ALA A 275 -14.57 -5.99 -9.56
C ALA A 275 -14.92 -7.32 -10.24
N LEU A 276 -15.14 -7.22 -11.55
CA LEU A 276 -15.30 -8.36 -12.44
C LEU A 276 -14.04 -8.51 -13.29
N GLU A 277 -13.35 -9.63 -13.14
CA GLU A 277 -12.24 -9.98 -14.03
C GLU A 277 -12.79 -10.75 -15.25
N ASN A 278 -12.30 -10.44 -16.44
CA ASN A 278 -12.71 -11.10 -17.68
C ASN A 278 -11.55 -11.28 -18.64
N ASP A 279 -11.64 -12.33 -19.46
CA ASP A 279 -10.61 -12.72 -20.39
C ASP A 279 -10.98 -12.34 -21.84
N LEU A 280 -10.22 -11.45 -22.47
CA LEU A 280 -10.51 -10.93 -23.82
C LEU A 280 -9.68 -11.61 -24.91
N HIS A 281 -10.37 -12.10 -25.93
CA HIS A 281 -9.80 -12.53 -27.21
C HIS A 281 -10.48 -11.79 -28.38
N MET A 282 -9.95 -11.97 -29.59
CA MET A 282 -10.52 -11.38 -30.80
C MET A 282 -10.72 -12.43 -31.90
N THR A 283 -11.88 -12.38 -32.54
CA THR A 283 -12.22 -13.22 -33.69
C THR A 283 -11.47 -12.79 -34.95
N LYS A 284 -11.51 -13.63 -35.99
CA LYS A 284 -10.92 -13.34 -37.30
C LYS A 284 -11.44 -12.04 -37.93
N ASP A 285 -12.70 -11.71 -37.68
CA ASP A 285 -13.41 -10.53 -38.19
C ASP A 285 -13.42 -9.35 -37.20
N GLY A 286 -12.58 -9.40 -36.15
CA GLY A 286 -12.31 -8.25 -35.27
C GLY A 286 -13.31 -8.04 -34.14
N VAL A 287 -14.18 -9.01 -33.84
CA VAL A 287 -15.10 -8.93 -32.70
C VAL A 287 -14.36 -9.38 -31.44
N VAL A 288 -14.39 -8.56 -30.39
CA VAL A 288 -13.81 -8.91 -29.09
C VAL A 288 -14.80 -9.78 -28.30
N VAL A 289 -14.32 -10.92 -27.83
CA VAL A 289 -15.11 -11.96 -27.15
C VAL A 289 -14.50 -12.34 -25.81
N LEU A 290 -15.35 -12.74 -24.87
CA LEU A 290 -14.95 -13.10 -23.51
C LEU A 290 -14.79 -14.62 -23.39
N MET A 291 -13.57 -15.07 -23.18
CA MET A 291 -13.19 -16.47 -23.05
C MET A 291 -11.76 -16.57 -22.53
N HIS A 292 -11.45 -17.47 -21.60
CA HIS A 292 -10.07 -17.66 -21.17
C HIS A 292 -9.18 -18.23 -22.30
N GLY A 293 -9.74 -19.16 -23.09
CA GLY A 293 -9.03 -19.99 -24.06
C GLY A 293 -8.25 -21.12 -23.39
N THR A 294 -7.80 -22.10 -24.19
CA THR A 294 -6.79 -23.07 -23.74
C THR A 294 -5.43 -22.65 -24.26
N GLY A 295 -4.51 -22.35 -23.36
CA GLY A 295 -3.13 -22.05 -23.70
C GLY A 295 -2.29 -22.05 -22.44
N VAL A 296 -1.23 -22.86 -22.42
CA VAL A 296 -0.12 -22.59 -21.52
C VAL A 296 0.58 -21.36 -22.09
N TYR A 297 0.68 -20.27 -21.32
CA TYR A 297 1.28 -19.02 -21.77
C TYR A 297 2.64 -19.23 -22.45
N GLY A 298 2.83 -18.65 -23.63
CA GLY A 298 4.10 -18.70 -24.35
C GLY A 298 4.44 -20.05 -25.00
N GLN A 299 3.53 -21.03 -25.02
CA GLN A 299 3.70 -22.20 -25.87
C GLN A 299 3.25 -21.90 -27.30
N GLU A 300 4.22 -21.92 -28.21
CA GLU A 300 3.98 -21.96 -29.65
C GLU A 300 3.91 -23.42 -30.09
N ALA A 301 2.86 -23.78 -30.84
CA ALA A 301 2.78 -25.06 -31.53
C ALA A 301 2.77 -24.80 -33.04
N ASN A 302 3.78 -25.32 -33.74
CA ASN A 302 3.93 -25.15 -35.20
C ASN A 302 4.02 -23.67 -35.67
N GLY A 303 4.60 -22.79 -34.85
CA GLY A 303 4.79 -21.37 -35.20
C GLY A 303 3.56 -20.49 -35.00
N ASP A 304 2.58 -20.98 -34.24
CA ASP A 304 1.37 -20.22 -33.87
C ASP A 304 1.00 -20.49 -32.40
N PHE A 305 0.30 -19.53 -31.79
CA PHE A 305 -0.09 -19.61 -30.39
C PHE A 305 -1.21 -20.65 -30.17
N ILE A 306 -1.23 -21.20 -28.96
CA ILE A 306 -2.29 -22.10 -28.52
C ILE A 306 -3.41 -21.24 -27.91
N ASP A 307 -4.52 -21.11 -28.63
CA ASP A 307 -5.75 -20.42 -28.23
C ASP A 307 -7.00 -21.20 -28.69
N ASP A 308 -6.93 -22.52 -28.50
CA ASP A 308 -7.97 -23.45 -28.92
C ASP A 308 -9.19 -23.38 -27.97
N ILE A 309 -10.39 -23.46 -28.54
CA ILE A 309 -11.66 -23.32 -27.81
C ILE A 309 -12.25 -24.66 -27.30
N ALA A 310 -11.68 -25.80 -27.67
CA ALA A 310 -12.32 -27.11 -27.53
C ALA A 310 -12.48 -27.58 -26.08
N ALA A 311 -11.60 -27.16 -25.16
CA ALA A 311 -11.79 -27.54 -23.75
C ALA A 311 -12.82 -26.67 -23.02
N GLN A 312 -13.25 -25.55 -23.62
CA GLN A 312 -14.16 -24.59 -22.99
C GLN A 312 -15.49 -24.47 -23.71
N THR A 313 -15.62 -25.04 -24.92
CA THR A 313 -16.81 -24.90 -25.74
C THR A 313 -17.21 -26.20 -26.40
N THR A 314 -18.45 -26.26 -26.87
CA THR A 314 -18.98 -27.37 -27.69
C THR A 314 -18.36 -27.44 -29.10
N GLY A 315 -17.47 -26.51 -29.46
CA GLY A 315 -16.81 -26.42 -30.75
C GLY A 315 -15.34 -26.81 -30.73
N THR A 316 -14.64 -26.59 -31.84
CA THR A 316 -13.19 -26.78 -31.95
C THR A 316 -12.57 -25.71 -32.85
N GLY A 317 -11.25 -25.53 -32.76
CA GLY A 317 -10.49 -24.59 -33.58
C GLY A 317 -9.93 -23.43 -32.77
N LYS A 318 -9.16 -22.58 -33.45
CA LYS A 318 -8.51 -21.40 -32.85
C LYS A 318 -9.43 -20.20 -32.90
N ILE A 319 -9.53 -19.47 -31.80
CA ILE A 319 -10.46 -18.34 -31.68
C ILE A 319 -10.21 -17.27 -32.75
N HIS A 320 -8.94 -17.00 -33.08
CA HIS A 320 -8.55 -16.01 -34.08
C HIS A 320 -8.74 -16.45 -35.55
N GLU A 321 -9.06 -17.72 -35.80
CA GLU A 321 -9.35 -18.24 -37.14
C GLU A 321 -10.85 -18.28 -37.45
N LEU A 322 -11.69 -18.17 -36.41
CA LEU A 322 -13.15 -18.23 -36.50
C LEU A 322 -13.74 -16.82 -36.57
N THR A 323 -14.77 -16.63 -37.39
CA THR A 323 -15.57 -15.40 -37.38
C THR A 323 -16.55 -15.41 -36.22
N TRP A 324 -17.05 -14.25 -35.81
CA TRP A 324 -18.07 -14.17 -34.74
C TRP A 324 -19.30 -15.04 -35.05
N ALA A 325 -19.80 -14.99 -36.28
CA ALA A 325 -20.94 -15.80 -36.71
C ALA A 325 -20.70 -17.33 -36.58
N GLN A 326 -19.45 -17.80 -36.72
CA GLN A 326 -19.09 -19.19 -36.52
C GLN A 326 -19.03 -19.53 -35.03
N LEU A 327 -18.39 -18.69 -34.21
CA LEU A 327 -18.34 -18.88 -32.75
C LEU A 327 -19.74 -18.90 -32.12
N GLN A 328 -20.67 -18.08 -32.59
CA GLN A 328 -22.06 -18.06 -32.07
C GLN A 328 -22.81 -19.39 -32.25
N GLN A 329 -22.33 -20.30 -33.11
CA GLN A 329 -22.89 -21.65 -33.24
C GLN A 329 -22.51 -22.57 -32.07
N TYR A 330 -21.49 -22.21 -31.30
CA TYR A 330 -21.02 -22.95 -30.14
C TYR A 330 -21.56 -22.38 -28.83
N ARG A 331 -21.33 -23.12 -27.75
CA ARG A 331 -21.71 -22.77 -26.38
C ARG A 331 -20.51 -23.02 -25.46
N ILE A 332 -20.35 -22.22 -24.41
CA ILE A 332 -19.38 -22.47 -23.34
C ILE A 332 -19.87 -23.69 -22.55
N ASP A 333 -19.02 -24.70 -22.40
CA ASP A 333 -19.34 -25.96 -21.72
C ASP A 333 -18.14 -26.55 -20.96
N GLY A 334 -17.13 -25.75 -20.65
CA GLY A 334 -15.89 -26.24 -20.01
C GLY A 334 -16.14 -26.95 -18.68
N TYR A 335 -17.09 -26.45 -17.88
CA TYR A 335 -17.44 -27.02 -16.58
C TYR A 335 -18.63 -27.95 -16.76
N LYS A 336 -18.36 -29.26 -16.89
CA LYS A 336 -19.34 -30.27 -17.34
C LYS A 336 -20.50 -30.52 -16.38
N ASN A 337 -20.38 -30.10 -15.13
CA ASN A 337 -21.44 -30.13 -14.11
C ASN A 337 -22.38 -28.93 -14.18
N LEU A 338 -22.05 -27.89 -14.95
CA LEU A 338 -22.85 -26.68 -15.09
C LEU A 338 -23.59 -26.65 -16.45
N PRO A 339 -24.75 -25.98 -16.53
CA PRO A 339 -25.40 -25.73 -17.81
C PRO A 339 -24.49 -25.02 -18.81
N THR A 340 -24.70 -25.25 -20.10
CA THR A 340 -23.95 -24.54 -21.14
C THR A 340 -24.42 -23.09 -21.26
N GLU A 341 -23.51 -22.18 -21.57
CA GLU A 341 -23.79 -20.74 -21.73
C GLU A 341 -23.48 -20.25 -23.17
N PRO A 342 -24.10 -19.16 -23.65
CA PRO A 342 -23.68 -18.51 -24.89
C PRO A 342 -22.26 -17.96 -24.76
N ILE A 343 -21.50 -17.94 -25.86
CA ILE A 343 -20.26 -17.16 -25.93
C ILE A 343 -20.64 -15.67 -25.90
N LEU A 344 -19.95 -14.89 -25.08
CA LEU A 344 -20.24 -13.48 -24.82
C LEU A 344 -19.27 -12.57 -25.60
N ASP A 345 -19.78 -11.51 -26.22
CA ASP A 345 -18.98 -10.44 -26.81
C ASP A 345 -18.83 -9.25 -25.85
N LEU A 346 -17.76 -8.47 -26.02
CA LEU A 346 -17.44 -7.35 -25.13
C LEU A 346 -18.47 -6.21 -25.21
N ASP A 347 -19.11 -5.98 -26.37
CA ASP A 347 -20.14 -4.94 -26.49
C ASP A 347 -21.37 -5.27 -25.63
N THR A 348 -21.80 -6.53 -25.66
CA THR A 348 -22.89 -7.03 -24.82
C THR A 348 -22.53 -6.97 -23.35
N TYR A 349 -21.31 -7.36 -22.97
CA TYR A 349 -20.82 -7.25 -21.59
C TYR A 349 -20.84 -5.81 -21.10
N LEU A 350 -20.21 -4.88 -21.81
CA LEU A 350 -20.11 -3.48 -21.37
C LEU A 350 -21.48 -2.80 -21.31
N ARG A 351 -22.39 -3.13 -22.23
CA ARG A 351 -23.76 -2.64 -22.18
C ARG A 351 -24.50 -3.06 -20.91
N GLU A 352 -24.27 -4.27 -20.41
CA GLU A 352 -24.92 -4.81 -19.20
C GLU A 352 -24.43 -4.13 -17.91
N PHE A 353 -23.20 -3.61 -17.90
CA PHE A 353 -22.58 -2.99 -16.73
C PHE A 353 -22.37 -1.48 -16.86
N ALA A 354 -22.83 -0.87 -17.95
CA ALA A 354 -22.63 0.55 -18.23
C ALA A 354 -23.19 1.46 -17.13
N ASP A 355 -24.29 1.07 -16.47
CA ASP A 355 -24.97 1.82 -15.41
C ASP A 355 -24.72 1.27 -13.99
N LYS A 356 -23.87 0.25 -13.83
CA LYS A 356 -23.56 -0.37 -12.54
C LYS A 356 -22.23 0.12 -11.97
N PRO A 357 -22.15 0.48 -10.67
CA PRO A 357 -20.93 1.00 -10.05
C PRO A 357 -19.92 -0.10 -9.72
N ILE A 358 -19.56 -0.94 -10.69
CA ILE A 358 -18.58 -2.02 -10.54
C ILE A 358 -17.34 -1.74 -11.38
N LYS A 359 -16.18 -2.17 -10.88
CA LYS A 359 -14.89 -2.06 -11.57
C LYS A 359 -14.68 -3.29 -12.46
N HIS A 360 -13.85 -3.13 -13.50
CA HIS A 360 -13.61 -4.16 -14.49
C HIS A 360 -12.11 -4.36 -14.68
N TYR A 361 -11.71 -5.61 -14.49
CA TYR A 361 -10.34 -6.10 -14.61
C TYR A 361 -10.26 -6.86 -15.94
N MET A 362 -9.80 -6.20 -16.99
CA MET A 362 -9.87 -6.73 -18.37
C MET A 362 -8.54 -7.34 -18.79
N GLU A 363 -8.46 -8.67 -18.85
CA GLU A 363 -7.26 -9.35 -19.32
C GLU A 363 -7.22 -9.43 -20.86
N LEU A 364 -6.19 -8.85 -21.48
CA LEU A 364 -5.94 -8.99 -22.92
C LEU A 364 -5.10 -10.24 -23.18
N LYS A 365 -5.74 -11.33 -23.63
CA LYS A 365 -5.12 -12.66 -23.79
C LYS A 365 -4.33 -12.85 -25.08
N ARG A 366 -4.58 -12.06 -26.14
CA ARG A 366 -3.92 -12.27 -27.44
C ARG A 366 -2.41 -12.13 -27.32
N GLN A 367 -1.72 -13.25 -27.42
CA GLN A 367 -0.32 -13.36 -27.01
C GLN A 367 0.57 -12.41 -27.82
N ARG A 368 1.15 -11.41 -27.14
CA ARG A 368 2.06 -10.40 -27.71
C ARG A 368 1.47 -9.55 -28.86
N GLN A 369 0.18 -9.65 -29.15
CA GLN A 369 -0.45 -8.92 -30.26
C GLN A 369 -1.22 -7.71 -29.73
N THR A 370 -0.98 -6.55 -30.35
CA THR A 370 -1.57 -5.27 -29.92
C THR A 370 -2.80 -4.87 -30.73
N ASP A 371 -3.18 -5.65 -31.74
CA ASP A 371 -4.29 -5.33 -32.66
C ASP A 371 -5.67 -5.31 -31.98
N MET A 372 -5.83 -6.05 -30.88
CA MET A 372 -7.05 -6.04 -30.06
C MET A 372 -7.17 -4.81 -29.15
N VAL A 373 -6.08 -4.06 -28.90
CA VAL A 373 -6.12 -2.90 -28.00
C VAL A 373 -7.09 -1.84 -28.50
N ALA A 374 -7.00 -1.43 -29.77
CA ALA A 374 -7.87 -0.39 -30.31
C ALA A 374 -9.36 -0.77 -30.27
N PRO A 375 -9.79 -1.96 -30.72
CA PRO A 375 -11.18 -2.42 -30.58
C PRO A 375 -11.71 -2.40 -29.13
N VAL A 376 -10.90 -2.83 -28.15
CA VAL A 376 -11.27 -2.78 -26.73
C VAL A 376 -11.44 -1.34 -26.26
N VAL A 377 -10.48 -0.47 -26.57
CA VAL A 377 -10.50 0.95 -26.19
C VAL A 377 -11.70 1.68 -26.80
N GLU A 378 -12.03 1.40 -28.06
CA GLU A 378 -13.20 1.97 -28.74
C GLU A 378 -14.50 1.58 -28.03
N LEU A 379 -14.66 0.31 -27.65
CA LEU A 379 -15.85 -0.16 -26.93
C LEU A 379 -15.93 0.43 -25.51
N VAL A 380 -14.83 0.49 -24.76
CA VAL A 380 -14.81 1.15 -23.44
C VAL A 380 -15.21 2.62 -23.56
N LYS A 381 -14.65 3.35 -24.53
CA LYS A 381 -14.98 4.76 -24.78
C LYS A 381 -16.44 4.95 -25.22
N LYS A 382 -16.97 4.04 -26.03
CA LYS A 382 -18.38 4.04 -26.48
C LYS A 382 -19.35 4.03 -25.29
N TYR A 383 -19.04 3.30 -24.23
CA TYR A 383 -19.87 3.22 -23.02
C TYR A 383 -19.45 4.18 -21.90
N GLY A 384 -18.39 4.99 -22.09
CA GLY A 384 -17.94 5.97 -21.12
C GLY A 384 -17.41 5.36 -19.82
N MET A 385 -16.85 4.14 -19.87
CA MET A 385 -16.49 3.36 -18.67
C MET A 385 -15.02 3.48 -18.26
N GLN A 386 -14.24 4.40 -18.86
CA GLN A 386 -12.79 4.51 -18.66
C GLN A 386 -12.39 4.59 -17.18
N ASP A 387 -13.16 5.31 -16.36
CA ASP A 387 -12.95 5.47 -14.92
C ASP A 387 -13.30 4.24 -14.09
N ARG A 388 -13.70 3.12 -14.70
CA ARG A 388 -13.96 1.84 -14.02
C ARG A 388 -13.08 0.70 -14.55
N MET A 389 -12.11 1.01 -15.43
CA MET A 389 -11.25 0.01 -16.05
C MET A 389 -9.88 -0.07 -15.38
N VAL A 390 -9.47 -1.31 -15.12
CA VAL A 390 -8.08 -1.72 -14.98
C VAL A 390 -7.80 -2.76 -16.07
N PHE A 391 -6.76 -2.56 -16.86
CA PHE A 391 -6.36 -3.53 -17.88
C PHE A 391 -5.28 -4.43 -17.36
N ILE A 392 -5.28 -5.68 -17.80
CA ILE A 392 -4.36 -6.70 -17.33
C ILE A 392 -3.78 -7.44 -18.52
N THR A 393 -2.50 -7.78 -18.47
CA THR A 393 -1.86 -8.60 -19.52
C THR A 393 -0.57 -9.25 -19.02
N TYR A 394 -0.16 -10.34 -19.65
CA TYR A 394 1.18 -10.93 -19.47
C TYR A 394 2.25 -10.27 -20.33
N TRP A 395 1.87 -9.35 -21.22
CA TRP A 395 2.75 -8.88 -22.30
C TRP A 395 3.03 -7.38 -22.17
N ASP A 396 4.29 -7.06 -21.89
CA ASP A 396 4.82 -5.69 -21.79
C ASP A 396 4.47 -4.83 -23.02
N ASN A 397 4.60 -5.38 -24.24
CA ASN A 397 4.28 -4.65 -25.46
C ASN A 397 2.78 -4.32 -25.61
N VAL A 398 1.90 -5.15 -25.05
CA VAL A 398 0.45 -4.87 -24.99
C VAL A 398 0.16 -3.83 -23.92
N ALA A 399 0.82 -3.92 -22.76
CA ALA A 399 0.71 -2.94 -21.69
C ALA A 399 1.15 -1.53 -22.16
N ALA A 400 2.25 -1.42 -22.89
CA ALA A 400 2.74 -0.18 -23.47
C ALA A 400 1.73 0.44 -24.46
N GLU A 401 1.09 -0.37 -25.32
CA GLU A 401 0.06 0.13 -26.24
C GLU A 401 -1.23 0.56 -25.51
N LEU A 402 -1.62 -0.15 -24.43
CA LEU A 402 -2.71 0.28 -23.55
C LEU A 402 -2.42 1.63 -22.90
N ARG A 403 -1.22 1.82 -22.33
CA ARG A 403 -0.79 3.10 -21.73
C ARG A 403 -0.80 4.25 -22.73
N LYS A 404 -0.54 3.98 -24.00
CA LYS A 404 -0.61 4.97 -25.08
C LYS A 404 -2.06 5.35 -25.44
N GLN A 405 -2.97 4.39 -25.52
CA GLN A 405 -4.34 4.63 -25.99
C GLN A 405 -5.33 5.02 -24.87
N MET A 406 -5.00 4.66 -23.62
CA MET A 406 -5.76 4.89 -22.40
C MET A 406 -4.84 5.31 -21.23
N PRO A 407 -4.08 6.42 -21.37
CA PRO A 407 -3.10 6.85 -20.37
C PRO A 407 -3.70 7.14 -18.98
N GLN A 408 -5.01 7.37 -18.89
CA GLN A 408 -5.72 7.63 -17.65
C GLN A 408 -6.12 6.36 -16.87
N CYS A 409 -5.97 5.17 -17.45
CA CYS A 409 -6.33 3.90 -16.82
C CYS A 409 -5.08 3.16 -16.35
N SER A 410 -5.19 2.46 -15.24
CA SER A 410 -4.12 1.60 -14.72
C SER A 410 -3.98 0.33 -15.55
N VAL A 411 -2.75 -0.18 -15.61
CA VAL A 411 -2.42 -1.44 -16.27
C VAL A 411 -1.63 -2.31 -15.30
N GLU A 412 -2.07 -3.55 -15.12
CA GLU A 412 -1.44 -4.58 -14.30
C GLU A 412 -0.68 -5.57 -15.19
N LEU A 413 0.56 -5.88 -14.80
CA LEU A 413 1.35 -6.95 -15.41
C LEU A 413 1.15 -8.26 -14.64
N LEU A 414 0.61 -9.28 -15.32
CA LEU A 414 0.49 -10.63 -14.80
C LEU A 414 1.82 -11.37 -14.89
N VAL A 415 2.18 -12.07 -13.81
CA VAL A 415 3.38 -12.89 -13.77
C VAL A 415 3.15 -14.19 -12.98
N ASP A 416 3.17 -15.33 -13.67
CA ASP A 416 3.04 -16.67 -13.07
C ASP A 416 4.19 -17.01 -12.10
N ASN A 417 5.40 -16.66 -12.50
CA ASN A 417 6.64 -17.01 -11.83
C ASN A 417 7.33 -15.77 -11.25
N GLY A 418 6.53 -14.88 -10.65
CA GLY A 418 7.00 -13.63 -10.06
C GLY A 418 8.23 -13.79 -9.16
N SER A 419 8.18 -14.79 -8.28
CA SER A 419 9.30 -15.11 -7.41
C SER A 419 10.48 -15.72 -8.11
N VAL A 420 10.31 -16.36 -9.27
CA VAL A 420 11.46 -16.77 -10.08
C VAL A 420 12.17 -15.54 -10.64
N ILE A 421 11.44 -14.50 -11.09
CA ILE A 421 12.07 -13.24 -11.52
C ILE A 421 12.84 -12.63 -10.35
N VAL A 422 12.21 -12.50 -9.18
CA VAL A 422 12.88 -11.94 -7.99
C VAL A 422 14.07 -12.80 -7.54
N ASN A 423 13.97 -14.12 -7.57
CA ASN A 423 15.05 -15.02 -7.15
C ASN A 423 16.23 -15.04 -8.14
N ASP A 424 15.96 -14.98 -9.45
CA ASP A 424 16.97 -15.08 -10.50
C ASP A 424 17.62 -13.72 -10.81
N GLN A 425 16.84 -12.63 -10.76
CA GLN A 425 17.22 -11.29 -11.22
C GLN A 425 17.11 -10.21 -10.13
N GLY A 426 16.71 -10.57 -8.91
CA GLY A 426 16.43 -9.60 -7.85
C GLY A 426 15.17 -8.77 -8.11
N PHE A 427 14.87 -7.84 -7.20
CA PHE A 427 13.80 -6.87 -7.41
C PHE A 427 14.05 -5.98 -8.62
N GLU A 428 15.31 -5.69 -8.96
CA GLU A 428 15.69 -4.91 -10.14
C GLU A 428 15.09 -5.49 -11.44
N GLY A 429 15.17 -6.80 -11.65
CA GLY A 429 14.59 -7.43 -12.85
C GLY A 429 13.07 -7.29 -12.94
N LEU A 430 12.37 -7.25 -11.79
CA LEU A 430 10.94 -6.96 -11.76
C LEU A 430 10.66 -5.47 -12.02
N LEU A 431 11.44 -4.57 -11.41
CA LEU A 431 11.33 -3.12 -11.62
C LEU A 431 11.58 -2.74 -13.08
N GLU A 432 12.54 -3.36 -13.76
CA GLU A 432 12.81 -3.13 -15.18
C GLU A 432 11.64 -3.51 -16.08
N LYS A 433 10.73 -4.39 -15.64
CA LYS A 433 9.48 -4.70 -16.35
C LYS A 433 8.35 -3.74 -16.02
N LEU A 434 8.22 -3.37 -14.74
CA LEU A 434 7.08 -2.56 -14.28
C LEU A 434 7.26 -1.08 -14.57
N ASN A 435 8.47 -0.56 -14.35
CA ASN A 435 8.71 0.88 -14.33
C ASN A 435 8.58 1.55 -15.70
N PRO A 436 9.04 0.98 -16.84
CA PRO A 436 8.98 1.68 -18.12
C PRO A 436 7.58 2.15 -18.55
N ASP A 437 6.53 1.45 -18.12
CA ASP A 437 5.13 1.74 -18.45
C ASP A 437 4.25 1.93 -17.20
N ASN A 438 4.89 2.16 -16.04
CA ASN A 438 4.23 2.38 -14.77
C ASN A 438 3.21 1.27 -14.38
N LEU A 439 3.58 0.00 -14.56
CA LEU A 439 2.66 -1.11 -14.38
C LEU A 439 2.48 -1.45 -12.89
N ALA A 440 1.22 -1.68 -12.49
CA ALA A 440 0.93 -2.39 -11.25
C ALA A 440 1.23 -3.88 -11.43
N TYR A 441 1.29 -4.63 -10.33
CA TYR A 441 1.79 -6.00 -10.35
C TYR A 441 0.75 -7.02 -9.91
N SER A 442 0.56 -8.09 -10.69
CA SER A 442 -0.42 -9.14 -10.42
C SER A 442 0.26 -10.52 -10.36
N PRO A 443 0.80 -10.91 -9.18
CA PRO A 443 1.48 -12.19 -9.02
C PRO A 443 0.53 -13.35 -8.68
N ASN A 444 0.99 -14.58 -8.96
CA ASN A 444 0.37 -15.77 -8.38
C ASN A 444 0.65 -15.82 -6.86
N TYR A 445 -0.40 -15.87 -6.04
CA TYR A 445 -0.25 -15.81 -4.57
C TYR A 445 0.52 -17.00 -3.97
N ARG A 446 0.60 -18.14 -4.69
CA ARG A 446 1.33 -19.33 -4.21
C ARG A 446 2.82 -19.22 -4.42
N THR A 447 3.24 -18.44 -5.41
CA THR A 447 4.66 -18.27 -5.73
C THR A 447 5.21 -17.03 -5.05
N PHE A 448 4.39 -16.02 -4.71
CA PHE A 448 4.81 -14.72 -4.17
C PHE A 448 4.42 -14.54 -2.70
N ASP A 449 5.41 -14.38 -1.81
CA ASP A 449 5.22 -14.42 -0.36
C ASP A 449 5.00 -13.04 0.30
N THR A 450 4.80 -13.01 1.62
CA THR A 450 4.52 -11.79 2.39
C THR A 450 5.69 -10.82 2.42
N ASP A 451 6.91 -11.33 2.54
CA ASP A 451 8.11 -10.49 2.67
C ASP A 451 8.38 -9.79 1.34
N GLN A 452 8.19 -10.51 0.23
CA GLN A 452 8.28 -9.92 -1.10
C GLN A 452 7.20 -8.85 -1.35
N ILE A 453 5.99 -9.03 -0.81
CA ILE A 453 4.93 -8.01 -0.88
C ILE A 453 5.30 -6.77 -0.05
N ALA A 454 5.92 -6.96 1.12
CA ALA A 454 6.42 -5.85 1.93
C ALA A 454 7.52 -5.07 1.22
N GLU A 455 8.47 -5.75 0.57
CA GLU A 455 9.52 -5.11 -0.23
C GLU A 455 8.96 -4.30 -1.41
N LEU A 456 7.93 -4.80 -2.08
CA LEU A 456 7.23 -4.05 -3.13
C LEU A 456 6.48 -2.83 -2.58
N ALA A 457 5.89 -2.95 -1.38
CA ALA A 457 5.21 -1.84 -0.73
C ALA A 457 6.15 -0.67 -0.44
N LYS A 458 7.42 -0.91 -0.06
CA LYS A 458 8.44 0.13 0.13
C LYS A 458 8.61 1.03 -1.11
N ARG A 459 8.40 0.45 -2.30
CA ARG A 459 8.56 1.07 -3.63
C ARG A 459 7.25 1.61 -4.20
N GLY A 460 6.17 1.54 -3.42
CA GLY A 460 4.83 1.98 -3.85
C GLY A 460 4.18 1.04 -4.85
N ILE A 461 4.51 -0.26 -4.81
CA ILE A 461 3.99 -1.28 -5.72
C ILE A 461 3.03 -2.20 -4.97
N LEU A 462 1.74 -2.10 -5.27
CA LEU A 462 0.73 -3.02 -4.77
C LEU A 462 0.69 -4.31 -5.58
N THR A 463 0.29 -5.40 -4.92
CA THR A 463 0.15 -6.73 -5.52
C THR A 463 -1.30 -7.14 -5.62
N TYR A 464 -1.76 -7.40 -6.83
CA TYR A 464 -3.12 -7.84 -7.14
C TYR A 464 -3.14 -9.35 -7.40
N SER A 465 -3.21 -10.15 -6.33
CA SER A 465 -2.88 -11.58 -6.39
C SER A 465 -4.04 -12.48 -6.81
N TRP A 466 -3.71 -13.56 -7.53
CA TRP A 466 -4.66 -14.52 -8.08
C TRP A 466 -4.14 -15.97 -7.96
N THR A 467 -4.97 -17.02 -7.96
CA THR A 467 -6.44 -17.06 -7.74
C THR A 467 -6.71 -17.86 -6.46
N TYR A 468 -7.32 -17.23 -5.45
CA TYR A 468 -7.62 -17.86 -4.16
C TYR A 468 -8.78 -18.87 -4.32
N GLY A 469 -8.44 -20.15 -4.38
CA GLY A 469 -9.38 -21.22 -4.75
C GLY A 469 -9.90 -22.09 -3.60
N THR A 470 -9.37 -21.95 -2.38
CA THR A 470 -9.84 -22.72 -1.21
C THR A 470 -10.38 -21.82 -0.10
N PRO A 471 -11.37 -22.27 0.70
CA PRO A 471 -11.94 -21.47 1.79
C PRO A 471 -10.89 -20.99 2.80
N GLY A 472 -9.92 -21.85 3.14
CA GLY A 472 -8.87 -21.55 4.11
C GLY A 472 -7.87 -20.50 3.59
N GLU A 473 -7.45 -20.62 2.33
CA GLU A 473 -6.53 -19.63 1.72
C GLU A 473 -7.21 -18.26 1.57
N PHE A 474 -8.47 -18.24 1.12
CA PHE A 474 -9.28 -17.02 1.04
C PHE A 474 -9.44 -16.37 2.42
N ALA A 475 -9.87 -17.13 3.43
CA ALA A 475 -10.08 -16.63 4.79
C ALA A 475 -8.78 -16.07 5.41
N SER A 476 -7.66 -16.76 5.21
CA SER A 476 -6.36 -16.32 5.68
C SER A 476 -5.90 -15.04 4.99
N ALA A 477 -6.05 -14.94 3.67
CA ALA A 477 -5.69 -13.75 2.90
C ALA A 477 -6.56 -12.54 3.26
N TYR A 478 -7.87 -12.76 3.43
CA TYR A 478 -8.82 -11.72 3.81
C TYR A 478 -8.51 -11.16 5.21
N ALA A 479 -8.32 -12.04 6.21
CA ALA A 479 -7.97 -11.62 7.58
C ALA A 479 -6.57 -10.98 7.66
N ALA A 480 -5.64 -11.42 6.81
CA ALA A 480 -4.34 -10.78 6.63
C ALA A 480 -4.41 -9.47 5.81
N ASN A 481 -5.62 -8.93 5.56
CA ASN A 481 -5.88 -7.69 4.83
C ASN A 481 -5.15 -7.56 3.48
N ARG A 482 -4.85 -8.68 2.79
CA ARG A 482 -4.22 -8.66 1.45
C ARG A 482 -4.98 -7.70 0.53
N TYR A 483 -4.24 -7.03 -0.36
CA TYR A 483 -4.81 -6.00 -1.23
C TYR A 483 -5.96 -6.58 -2.08
N SER A 484 -5.66 -7.36 -3.12
CA SER A 484 -6.71 -8.04 -3.89
C SER A 484 -6.78 -9.54 -3.64
N LEU A 485 -7.99 -10.07 -3.78
CA LEU A 485 -8.32 -11.48 -3.76
C LEU A 485 -9.13 -11.81 -5.01
N THR A 486 -8.45 -12.13 -6.10
CA THR A 486 -9.10 -12.73 -7.28
C THR A 486 -9.50 -14.16 -6.95
N THR A 487 -10.79 -14.49 -7.13
CA THR A 487 -11.35 -15.78 -6.71
C THR A 487 -12.54 -16.21 -7.57
N ASP A 488 -12.72 -17.51 -7.70
CA ASP A 488 -13.92 -18.12 -8.32
C ASP A 488 -15.15 -18.06 -7.39
N TYR A 489 -14.96 -17.63 -6.14
CA TYR A 489 -15.93 -17.73 -5.05
C TYR A 489 -16.18 -16.40 -4.35
N ALA A 490 -16.38 -15.31 -5.11
CA ALA A 490 -16.57 -13.97 -4.54
C ALA A 490 -17.73 -13.90 -3.50
N LEU A 491 -18.69 -14.82 -3.59
CA LEU A 491 -19.79 -14.97 -2.62
C LEU A 491 -19.32 -15.24 -1.18
N TRP A 492 -18.13 -15.80 -0.97
CA TRP A 492 -17.59 -16.03 0.38
C TRP A 492 -17.39 -14.73 1.16
N ALA A 493 -17.18 -13.61 0.46
CA ALA A 493 -17.03 -12.30 1.07
C ALA A 493 -18.35 -11.62 1.43
N LYS A 494 -19.47 -12.07 0.85
CA LYS A 494 -20.73 -11.32 0.78
C LYS A 494 -21.25 -10.85 2.15
N GLU A 495 -21.21 -11.72 3.14
CA GLU A 495 -21.75 -11.44 4.48
C GLU A 495 -20.64 -11.18 5.51
N LEU A 496 -19.41 -10.94 5.06
CA LEU A 496 -18.32 -10.54 5.95
C LEU A 496 -18.51 -9.11 6.43
N GLU A 497 -18.29 -8.88 7.71
CA GLU A 497 -18.31 -7.56 8.33
C GLU A 497 -17.09 -6.75 7.91
N ASN A 498 -17.28 -5.58 7.31
CA ASN A 498 -16.17 -4.79 6.77
C ASN A 498 -16.07 -3.38 7.35
N GLU A 499 -17.10 -2.91 8.05
CA GLU A 499 -17.15 -1.54 8.55
C GLU A 499 -17.77 -1.48 9.95
N ILE A 500 -17.25 -0.56 10.78
CA ILE A 500 -17.95 -0.10 11.98
C ILE A 500 -18.15 1.41 11.95
N THR A 501 -19.35 1.85 12.30
CA THR A 501 -19.69 3.27 12.41
C THR A 501 -19.82 3.67 13.88
N PHE A 502 -19.00 4.62 14.33
CA PHE A 502 -19.09 5.25 15.65
C PHE A 502 -19.27 6.77 15.50
N SER A 503 -20.48 7.27 15.74
CA SER A 503 -20.86 8.65 15.37
C SER A 503 -20.41 9.74 16.34
N LYS A 504 -19.78 9.40 17.48
CA LYS A 504 -19.38 10.40 18.48
C LYS A 504 -17.92 10.76 18.30
N ARG A 505 -17.65 12.07 18.10
CA ARG A 505 -16.29 12.62 18.10
C ARG A 505 -15.72 12.89 19.49
N SER A 506 -16.59 12.97 20.49
CA SER A 506 -16.20 13.15 21.89
C SER A 506 -17.07 12.34 22.82
N VAL A 507 -16.46 11.81 23.88
CA VAL A 507 -17.12 11.04 24.94
C VAL A 507 -16.68 11.57 26.30
N THR A 508 -17.65 12.05 27.07
CA THR A 508 -17.46 12.39 28.49
C THR A 508 -17.77 11.20 29.39
N MET A 509 -16.92 10.92 30.37
CA MET A 509 -17.13 9.88 31.38
C MET A 509 -16.60 10.30 32.75
N GLY A 510 -16.91 9.53 33.79
CA GLY A 510 -16.39 9.77 35.15
C GLY A 510 -15.26 8.84 35.58
N THR A 511 -14.97 8.89 36.88
CA THR A 511 -13.90 8.10 37.53
C THR A 511 -14.44 6.94 38.37
N SER A 512 -15.76 6.76 38.37
CA SER A 512 -16.44 5.69 39.10
C SER A 512 -17.29 4.82 38.18
N MET A 513 -17.62 3.60 38.66
CA MET A 513 -18.43 2.65 37.91
C MET A 513 -19.84 3.20 37.59
N ASP A 514 -20.40 4.06 38.44
CA ASP A 514 -21.72 4.67 38.23
C ASP A 514 -21.71 5.72 37.10
N GLU A 515 -20.54 6.32 36.85
CA GLU A 515 -20.31 7.30 35.79
C GLU A 515 -19.77 6.64 34.51
N SER A 516 -19.79 5.30 34.43
CA SER A 516 -19.30 4.56 33.27
C SER A 516 -20.24 4.65 32.06
N VAL A 517 -19.65 4.71 30.86
CA VAL A 517 -20.33 4.93 29.59
C VAL A 517 -20.11 3.80 28.59
N TYR A 518 -21.04 3.68 27.64
CA TYR A 518 -20.89 2.77 26.50
C TYR A 518 -20.27 3.48 25.30
N PHE A 519 -19.41 2.76 24.59
CA PHE A 519 -19.06 3.05 23.21
C PHE A 519 -19.92 2.14 22.35
N LYS A 520 -21.00 2.68 21.77
CA LYS A 520 -21.96 1.95 20.96
C LYS A 520 -22.05 2.54 19.57
N GLY A 521 -22.16 1.67 18.57
CA GLY A 521 -22.36 2.07 17.20
C GLY A 521 -22.99 0.96 16.37
N ALA A 522 -22.62 0.92 15.09
CA ALA A 522 -23.16 -0.02 14.13
C ALA A 522 -22.03 -0.85 13.47
N VAL A 523 -22.30 -2.12 13.20
CA VAL A 523 -21.43 -3.01 12.41
C VAL A 523 -22.15 -3.35 11.12
N SER A 524 -21.48 -3.20 9.98
CA SER A 524 -22.05 -3.46 8.67
C SER A 524 -21.31 -4.59 7.94
N THR A 525 -22.05 -5.39 7.18
CA THR A 525 -21.51 -6.39 6.25
C THR A 525 -21.33 -5.80 4.85
N ARG A 526 -20.55 -6.48 4.01
CA ARG A 526 -20.36 -6.13 2.60
C ARG A 526 -21.65 -6.11 1.79
N SER A 527 -22.64 -6.92 2.16
CA SER A 527 -23.98 -6.92 1.57
C SER A 527 -24.86 -5.75 2.02
N GLY A 528 -24.37 -4.90 2.92
CA GLY A 528 -25.08 -3.74 3.48
C GLY A 528 -26.00 -4.06 4.65
N GLN A 529 -25.88 -5.24 5.28
CA GLN A 529 -26.64 -5.54 6.50
C GLN A 529 -26.01 -4.88 7.70
N THR A 530 -26.78 -4.09 8.45
CA THR A 530 -26.27 -3.33 9.60
C THR A 530 -26.90 -3.81 10.92
N ARG A 531 -26.04 -4.10 11.91
CA ARG A 531 -26.44 -4.33 13.30
C ARG A 531 -26.13 -3.10 14.14
N ASN A 532 -27.15 -2.57 14.80
CA ASN A 532 -27.06 -1.33 15.59
C ASN A 532 -26.93 -1.63 17.09
N ASN A 533 -26.39 -0.66 17.84
CA ASN A 533 -26.18 -0.72 19.29
C ASN A 533 -25.16 -1.77 19.76
N GLU A 534 -24.25 -2.16 18.87
CA GLU A 534 -23.13 -3.03 19.19
C GLU A 534 -22.17 -2.31 20.15
N ILE A 535 -21.65 -3.04 21.15
CA ILE A 535 -20.73 -2.48 22.15
C ILE A 535 -19.30 -2.65 21.64
N PHE A 536 -18.62 -1.53 21.47
CA PHE A 536 -17.24 -1.48 20.99
C PHE A 536 -16.23 -1.44 22.13
N SER A 537 -15.00 -1.76 21.77
CA SER A 537 -13.82 -1.59 22.60
C SER A 537 -13.08 -0.31 22.23
N VAL A 538 -12.24 0.17 23.15
CA VAL A 538 -11.58 1.47 23.03
C VAL A 538 -10.11 1.31 23.36
N ARG A 539 -9.27 1.97 22.56
CA ARG A 539 -7.83 2.05 22.77
C ARG A 539 -7.43 3.50 22.90
N ILE A 540 -6.80 3.86 24.02
CA ILE A 540 -6.14 5.16 24.17
C ILE A 540 -4.90 5.17 23.27
N ILE A 541 -4.77 6.23 22.46
CA ILE A 541 -3.62 6.47 21.58
C ILE A 541 -2.80 7.68 22.05
N GLU A 542 -3.41 8.59 22.81
CA GLU A 542 -2.75 9.77 23.38
C GLU A 542 -3.34 10.09 24.75
N GLY A 543 -2.50 10.50 25.71
CA GLY A 543 -2.88 10.80 27.09
C GLY A 543 -2.54 9.68 28.07
N ASP A 544 -2.57 9.99 29.37
CA ASP A 544 -2.08 9.10 30.43
C ASP A 544 -3.20 8.47 31.28
N ILE A 545 -4.47 8.69 30.91
CA ILE A 545 -5.62 8.06 31.56
C ILE A 545 -5.66 6.56 31.23
N LYS A 546 -6.15 5.76 32.17
CA LYS A 546 -6.41 4.33 31.96
C LYS A 546 -7.92 4.09 31.99
N LEU A 547 -8.43 3.49 30.94
CA LEU A 547 -9.83 3.07 30.88
C LEU A 547 -10.00 1.71 31.57
N ILE A 548 -11.00 1.63 32.44
CA ILE A 548 -11.38 0.41 33.14
C ILE A 548 -12.71 -0.07 32.56
N ARG A 549 -12.68 -1.25 31.95
CA ARG A 549 -13.87 -1.89 31.36
C ARG A 549 -14.65 -2.66 32.42
N THR A 550 -15.94 -2.37 32.54
CA THR A 550 -16.86 -3.11 33.41
C THR A 550 -17.26 -4.46 32.79
N ALA A 551 -17.80 -5.38 33.60
CA ALA A 551 -18.28 -6.68 33.12
C ALA A 551 -19.41 -6.58 32.07
N ASN A 552 -20.19 -5.50 32.09
CA ASN A 552 -21.25 -5.24 31.10
C ASN A 552 -20.77 -4.38 29.91
N GLY A 553 -19.47 -4.16 29.75
CA GLY A 553 -18.87 -3.51 28.58
C GLY A 553 -18.86 -1.98 28.57
N LYS A 554 -19.12 -1.33 29.72
CA LYS A 554 -18.94 0.12 29.88
C LYS A 554 -17.49 0.46 30.25
N TYR A 555 -17.12 1.73 30.10
CA TYR A 555 -15.82 2.27 30.49
C TYR A 555 -15.97 3.45 31.44
N TYR A 556 -15.09 3.50 32.45
CA TYR A 556 -14.79 4.69 33.25
C TYR A 556 -13.26 4.82 33.33
N ALA A 557 -12.72 5.95 33.78
CA ALA A 557 -11.28 6.15 33.86
C ALA A 557 -10.75 6.07 35.30
N ASP A 558 -9.45 5.83 35.44
CA ASP A 558 -8.76 5.81 36.73
C ASP A 558 -8.63 7.19 37.40
N ARG A 559 -8.63 8.28 36.61
CA ARG A 559 -8.50 9.67 37.09
C ARG A 559 -9.05 10.69 36.08
N PRO A 560 -9.34 11.93 36.52
CA PRO A 560 -9.72 13.02 35.61
C PRO A 560 -8.59 13.35 34.63
N GLY A 561 -8.95 13.79 33.42
CA GLY A 561 -7.98 14.09 32.38
C GLY A 561 -8.61 14.11 30.99
N LYS A 562 -7.75 14.25 29.98
CA LYS A 562 -8.12 14.14 28.57
C LYS A 562 -7.26 13.09 27.89
N ALA A 563 -7.82 12.44 26.88
CA ALA A 563 -7.11 11.49 26.04
C ALA A 563 -7.74 11.45 24.66
N LYS A 564 -7.00 10.92 23.69
CA LYS A 564 -7.53 10.55 22.37
C LYS A 564 -7.55 9.03 22.25
N ALA A 565 -8.54 8.52 21.56
CA ALA A 565 -8.75 7.09 21.44
C ALA A 565 -9.26 6.70 20.06
N VAL A 566 -9.02 5.45 19.70
CA VAL A 566 -9.69 4.78 18.58
C VAL A 566 -10.66 3.73 19.11
N VAL A 567 -11.77 3.57 18.40
CA VAL A 567 -12.82 2.61 18.72
C VAL A 567 -12.71 1.42 17.78
N TYR A 568 -12.86 0.21 18.32
CA TYR A 568 -12.69 -1.01 17.55
C TYR A 568 -13.69 -2.10 17.93
N TYR A 569 -13.88 -3.03 17.01
CA TYR A 569 -14.72 -4.21 17.15
C TYR A 569 -13.95 -5.44 16.68
N ASP A 570 -13.89 -6.47 17.52
CA ASP A 570 -13.33 -7.76 17.15
C ASP A 570 -14.44 -8.57 16.48
N SER A 571 -14.35 -8.72 15.16
CA SER A 571 -15.34 -9.38 14.34
C SER A 571 -15.06 -10.88 14.24
N GLU A 572 -16.10 -11.69 14.44
CA GLU A 572 -16.07 -13.14 14.27
C GLU A 572 -17.02 -13.53 13.13
N ASN A 573 -16.44 -13.84 11.97
CA ASN A 573 -17.20 -14.14 10.77
C ASN A 573 -17.19 -15.63 10.46
N ARG A 574 -18.18 -16.03 9.67
CA ARG A 574 -18.25 -17.34 9.04
C ARG A 574 -18.88 -17.23 7.68
N PHE A 575 -18.47 -18.09 6.76
CA PHE A 575 -19.15 -18.30 5.49
C PHE A 575 -19.30 -19.79 5.21
N ASP A 576 -20.41 -20.14 4.59
CA ASP A 576 -20.63 -21.49 4.08
C ASP A 576 -19.90 -21.64 2.74
N TYR A 577 -19.30 -22.80 2.50
CA TYR A 577 -18.67 -23.11 1.23
C TYR A 577 -19.17 -24.43 0.66
N SER A 578 -19.18 -24.50 -0.67
CA SER A 578 -19.35 -25.72 -1.44
C SER A 578 -18.37 -25.67 -2.60
N THR A 579 -17.41 -26.58 -2.59
CA THR A 579 -16.34 -26.70 -3.59
C THR A 579 -16.27 -28.14 -4.08
N ASP A 580 -15.47 -28.40 -5.12
CA ASP A 580 -15.20 -29.77 -5.58
C ASP A 580 -14.53 -30.64 -4.50
N ALA A 581 -13.83 -30.01 -3.55
CA ALA A 581 -13.21 -30.70 -2.41
C ALA A 581 -14.20 -31.02 -1.28
N GLY A 582 -15.41 -30.47 -1.31
CA GLY A 582 -16.45 -30.67 -0.30
C GLY A 582 -17.16 -29.37 0.12
N SER A 583 -18.09 -29.52 1.06
CA SER A 583 -18.85 -28.43 1.66
C SER A 583 -18.66 -28.34 3.17
N GLY A 584 -18.82 -27.15 3.72
CA GLY A 584 -18.65 -26.90 5.14
C GLY A 584 -18.80 -25.43 5.51
N VAL A 585 -18.31 -25.08 6.69
CA VAL A 585 -18.29 -23.71 7.22
C VAL A 585 -16.84 -23.32 7.46
N GLN A 586 -16.43 -22.17 6.93
CA GLN A 586 -15.14 -21.56 7.22
C GLN A 586 -15.34 -20.40 8.20
N SER A 587 -14.49 -20.30 9.20
CA SER A 587 -14.48 -19.17 10.15
C SER A 587 -13.25 -18.30 9.93
N LEU A 588 -13.39 -17.02 10.22
CA LEU A 588 -12.29 -16.05 10.21
C LEU A 588 -12.61 -14.91 11.18
N SER A 589 -11.55 -14.36 11.79
CA SER A 589 -11.67 -13.28 12.76
C SER A 589 -10.66 -12.20 12.44
N TYR A 590 -11.07 -10.95 12.60
CA TYR A 590 -10.23 -9.78 12.42
C TYR A 590 -10.85 -8.61 13.18
N ARG A 591 -10.03 -7.57 13.39
CA ARG A 591 -10.45 -6.33 14.04
C ARG A 591 -10.83 -5.29 12.99
N LEU A 592 -11.95 -4.62 13.24
CA LEU A 592 -12.37 -3.41 12.56
C LEU A 592 -12.16 -2.22 13.49
N TYR A 593 -11.72 -1.09 12.94
CA TYR A 593 -11.64 0.18 13.66
C TYR A 593 -12.60 1.18 13.01
N SER A 594 -13.07 2.14 13.80
CA SER A 594 -13.64 3.36 13.24
C SER A 594 -12.49 4.25 12.79
N SER A 595 -12.62 4.88 11.62
CA SER A 595 -11.61 5.81 11.09
C SER A 595 -11.52 7.13 11.86
N GLU A 596 -12.52 7.44 12.71
CA GLU A 596 -12.57 8.66 13.50
C GLU A 596 -11.84 8.54 14.85
N ILE A 597 -11.03 9.55 15.15
CA ILE A 597 -10.42 9.72 16.46
C ILE A 597 -11.45 10.28 17.45
N VAL A 598 -11.53 9.68 18.62
CA VAL A 598 -12.47 10.05 19.67
C VAL A 598 -11.75 10.78 20.79
N GLU A 599 -12.16 12.01 21.07
CA GLU A 599 -11.73 12.73 22.26
C GLU A 599 -12.44 12.17 23.50
N ILE A 600 -11.67 11.85 24.54
CA ILE A 600 -12.19 11.42 25.83
C ILE A 600 -11.94 12.52 26.84
N GLU A 601 -13.03 12.99 27.46
CA GLU A 601 -12.98 13.91 28.59
C GLU A 601 -13.44 13.19 29.85
N VAL A 602 -12.56 13.09 30.84
CA VAL A 602 -12.88 12.48 32.14
C VAL A 602 -13.11 13.57 33.17
N GLN A 603 -14.34 13.63 33.67
CA GLN A 603 -14.71 14.52 34.77
C GLN A 603 -14.62 13.74 36.08
N GLY A 604 -14.08 14.35 37.13
CA GLY A 604 -14.09 13.72 38.45
C GLY A 604 -13.89 14.73 39.57
N VAL A 605 -14.45 14.42 40.72
CA VAL A 605 -14.28 15.19 41.95
C VAL A 605 -12.92 14.81 42.52
N THR A 606 -11.95 15.75 42.50
CA THR A 606 -10.75 15.63 43.33
C THR A 606 -11.21 15.31 44.76
N PRO A 607 -10.79 14.21 45.40
CA PRO A 607 -11.20 13.95 46.78
C PRO A 607 -10.77 15.16 47.60
N ALA A 608 -11.74 15.90 48.14
CA ALA A 608 -11.44 16.92 49.13
C ALA A 608 -10.73 16.19 50.27
N LEU A 609 -9.45 16.51 50.48
CA LEU A 609 -8.75 16.15 51.71
C LEU A 609 -9.68 16.47 52.87
N PRO A 610 -9.95 15.53 53.81
CA PRO A 610 -10.85 15.80 54.91
C PRO A 610 -10.35 17.04 55.64
N GLY A 611 -11.18 18.07 55.66
CA GLY A 611 -10.90 19.32 56.36
C GLY A 611 -10.64 19.04 57.84
N GLY A 612 -9.37 19.06 58.22
CA GLY A 612 -8.95 19.12 59.62
C GLY A 612 -9.17 20.54 60.13
N GLY A 613 -10.34 20.79 60.72
CA GLY A 613 -10.64 22.04 61.42
C GLY A 613 -9.94 22.12 62.78
N SER A 614 -8.98 23.06 62.88
CA SER A 614 -8.52 23.87 64.05
C SER A 614 -8.16 23.16 65.37
N SER A 615 -7.04 23.51 66.03
CA SER A 615 -6.92 24.80 66.70
C SER A 615 -5.52 25.09 67.31
N ALA A 616 -5.26 26.39 67.42
CA ALA A 616 -4.44 27.08 68.43
C ALA A 616 -2.89 27.04 68.34
N GLY A 617 -2.36 28.05 67.63
CA GLY A 617 -1.69 29.20 68.25
C GLY A 617 -0.24 29.04 68.73
N LYS A 618 0.67 29.83 68.13
CA LYS A 618 1.59 30.77 68.85
C LYS A 618 2.52 31.53 67.89
N SER A 619 2.39 32.86 67.95
CA SER A 619 3.45 33.89 67.94
C SER A 619 4.66 33.76 67.00
N ASP A 620 4.74 34.68 66.03
CA ASP A 620 6.01 35.19 65.48
C ASP A 620 6.77 36.01 66.54
N PRO A 621 8.12 36.02 66.50
CA PRO A 621 8.81 37.24 66.03
C PRO A 621 10.16 36.93 65.31
N PRO A 622 10.99 37.94 64.97
CA PRO A 622 11.08 38.60 63.67
C PRO A 622 12.32 38.20 62.85
N ALA A 623 12.33 38.66 61.60
CA ALA A 623 13.37 38.51 60.59
C ALA A 623 14.80 38.91 61.04
N SER A 624 15.79 38.15 60.58
CA SER A 624 17.15 38.63 60.36
C SER A 624 17.71 38.10 59.04
N GLN A 625 18.34 39.03 58.34
CA GLN A 625 18.95 39.03 57.02
C GLN A 625 19.91 37.87 56.72
N GLY A 626 19.93 37.47 55.44
CA GLY A 626 20.99 36.69 54.80
C GLY A 626 20.85 36.84 53.29
N GLU A 627 21.92 37.26 52.64
CA GLU A 627 21.97 37.94 51.35
C GLU A 627 21.64 37.10 50.11
N ALA A 628 21.28 37.84 49.06
CA ALA A 628 21.06 37.40 47.70
C ALA A 628 22.34 36.85 47.03
N GLY A 629 22.16 35.83 46.21
CA GLY A 629 23.12 35.38 45.20
C GLY A 629 22.37 34.90 43.97
N GLU A 630 22.19 35.80 43.00
CA GLU A 630 21.84 35.46 41.63
C GLU A 630 22.87 34.48 41.04
N LYS A 631 22.41 33.42 40.38
CA LYS A 631 23.17 32.79 39.29
C LYS A 631 22.23 32.39 38.15
N THR A 632 22.33 33.19 37.10
CA THR A 632 22.07 32.86 35.70
C THR A 632 23.20 31.99 35.12
N GLY A 633 22.90 31.28 34.03
CA GLY A 633 23.85 30.54 33.18
C GLY A 633 23.78 29.02 33.37
N GLY A 634 23.75 28.18 32.35
CA GLY A 634 24.00 28.34 30.93
C GLY A 634 24.23 26.96 30.31
N CYS A 635 23.97 26.88 29.01
CA CYS A 635 24.24 25.77 28.11
C CYS A 635 25.70 25.26 28.20
N GLY A 636 25.91 23.97 27.91
CA GLY A 636 27.23 23.40 27.58
C GLY A 636 27.89 22.57 28.68
N ALA A 637 27.68 21.24 28.64
CA ALA A 637 28.68 20.22 29.00
C ALA A 637 28.02 18.82 29.08
N PHE A 638 27.63 18.24 27.94
CA PHE A 638 27.43 16.78 27.83
C PHE A 638 27.92 16.21 26.49
N VAL A 639 28.83 16.93 25.83
CA VAL A 639 29.55 16.53 24.61
C VAL A 639 31.04 16.70 24.87
N GLU A 640 31.69 15.73 25.53
CA GLU A 640 33.16 15.60 25.44
C GLU A 640 33.79 14.30 25.99
N ARG A 641 33.00 13.24 26.28
CA ARG A 641 33.57 11.96 26.77
C ARG A 641 33.23 10.70 25.99
N ARG A 642 32.59 10.80 24.82
CA ARG A 642 32.35 9.63 23.94
C ARG A 642 33.12 9.63 22.61
N THR A 643 33.74 10.74 22.22
CA THR A 643 34.51 10.81 20.97
C THR A 643 35.83 10.02 21.02
N LEU A 644 36.43 9.80 22.19
CA LEU A 644 37.68 9.04 22.30
C LEU A 644 37.53 7.52 22.25
N LEU A 645 36.32 6.97 22.43
CA LEU A 645 36.12 5.51 22.40
C LEU A 645 35.88 4.97 20.98
N CYS A 646 35.33 5.78 20.07
CA CYS A 646 35.08 5.40 18.67
C CYS A 646 36.36 5.35 17.80
N PHE A 647 37.34 6.23 18.07
CA PHE A 647 38.62 6.18 17.34
C PHE A 647 39.45 4.90 17.66
N ALA A 648 39.33 4.37 18.88
CA ALA A 648 40.05 3.17 19.28
C ALA A 648 39.45 1.89 18.66
N THR A 649 38.13 1.81 18.49
CA THR A 649 37.47 0.69 17.82
C THR A 649 37.67 0.71 16.31
N CYS A 650 37.67 1.89 15.67
CA CYS A 650 38.03 2.02 14.25
C CYS A 650 39.48 1.58 13.98
N ALA A 651 40.43 1.91 14.85
CA ALA A 651 41.83 1.49 14.69
C ALA A 651 42.01 -0.04 14.78
N ILE A 652 41.21 -0.73 15.62
CA ILE A 652 41.26 -2.20 15.76
C ILE A 652 40.66 -2.89 14.53
N VAL A 653 39.59 -2.35 13.95
CA VAL A 653 39.00 -2.85 12.70
C VAL A 653 39.96 -2.64 11.53
N LEU A 654 40.61 -1.47 11.44
CA LEU A 654 41.62 -1.15 10.43
C LEU A 654 42.86 -2.06 10.53
N TRP A 655 43.32 -2.38 11.74
CA TRP A 655 44.45 -3.33 11.94
C TRP A 655 44.10 -4.76 11.51
N THR A 656 42.85 -5.19 11.72
CA THR A 656 42.39 -6.54 11.38
C THR A 656 42.16 -6.71 9.88
N ILE A 657 41.70 -5.65 9.19
CA ILE A 657 41.56 -5.61 7.72
C ILE A 657 42.94 -5.52 7.05
N GLY A 658 43.86 -4.72 7.59
CA GLY A 658 45.24 -4.63 7.11
C GLY A 658 45.99 -5.97 7.15
N ARG A 659 45.86 -6.73 8.26
CA ARG A 659 46.48 -8.07 8.39
C ARG A 659 45.91 -9.12 7.43
N LYS A 660 44.65 -9.00 7.03
CA LYS A 660 44.03 -9.92 6.04
C LYS A 660 44.50 -9.63 4.61
N LYS A 661 44.78 -8.37 4.25
CA LYS A 661 45.39 -8.01 2.96
C LYS A 661 46.84 -8.51 2.84
N GLU A 662 47.58 -8.58 3.94
CA GLU A 662 48.97 -9.05 3.93
C GLU A 662 49.10 -10.59 3.91
N MET A 663 48.11 -11.33 4.43
CA MET A 663 48.04 -12.80 4.33
C MET A 663 47.48 -13.34 3.00
N ARG A 664 46.96 -12.49 2.11
CA ARG A 664 46.52 -12.87 0.75
C ARG A 664 47.53 -12.50 -0.35
N ARG A 665 48.63 -11.86 0.03
CA ARG A 665 49.73 -11.46 -0.88
C ARG A 665 51.00 -12.29 -0.68
N LYS A 666 50.93 -13.33 0.16
CA LYS A 666 51.75 -14.56 0.16
C LYS A 666 50.81 -15.72 -0.14
#